data_AF-A0A1I2ADK1-F1
#
_entry.id   AF-A0A1I2ADK1-F1
#
_cell.length_a   1.000
_cell.length_b   1.000
_cell.length_c   1.000
_cell.angle_alpha   90.00
_cell.angle_beta   90.00
_cell.angle_gamma   90.00
#
_symmetry.space_group_name_H-M   'P 1'
#
loop_
_entity.id
_entity.type
_entity.pdbx_description
1 polymer ?
#
loop_
_entity_poly.entity_id
_entity_poly.type
_entity_poly.pdbx_seq_one_letter_code
_entity_poly.pdbx_strand_id
1 'polypeptide(L)'
;MDDQDFEVMPRPPRSHQPTPAPRSVAALISEQLRQATELHERFLATQASFHPPTTGTAVEPTTEPARTARATVELDGWYLDRAGRMTGGAVLDELLALWPQRDGALDGELTFHHALPAPGDQLLSSLTVTGAVLRGGVDGHLSLRGSLSDGLDVPLPTEHPGAAFDTDAVTAFAEGRPADCFTGPEWELTRAHVRSPGIGSRRTLLLREVTAFDPDRGLTATGRTSPTTWHSPATLLEGGLQAMAFHLVATGSTIHRDGWRFEPLPEASTRLRVLLNAPSGTPRYHLTPRSLTGTTAHADVVVTIDEQVVLCAEGLAVHLVADTPLPHWKLLGPPAVQRTGDPVPLSALAGLRGHDDPAAASTDRIRYDHATMLTAAWGPRAEILPGASDDALRLPGPPYLFLTRVTELSVTHGDFCPGSSLVAEYDVPRHVWFREQSGTVPVAVLLEIALQPCGFLTALMNGGTADEQLRIRNLDGRLSTVREVPPDVGSLRTTVELTDIEHWDGTTIETFRVHCEADGVTALEGTTVFALTSAEQLTAQTGLPVTDHDRSRLTQPCEHPVVDLRSRPARFFGRSARLPGQMLLVLDRLTGYWPDGGPAGLGRLRAECEVRAEAWYFKAHFFNDPVQPGSLGVEAMCQLLSCYLIQRGVDDGFRLEPVVPDSWKYRGQVLPSDALVTVELDVLDVELSSDGGYATAEGWLWVDGRKIYHVPCLRVHVVPGAPDSPSTVDTVLDPRADTWLADHCPTWTVPAVPLMSTAELLARSAGDRAGRPVRVLRDLSMQRWLPVADPVRLRATCTDEQTRLAVWHEAGSLSRFVPVATATVGFEPPPRPARFTPLADLADAPDPYENANLFHGPSFQYLTRLRMGSTGASGVLDAERGSVPRGALHQGLLDAALHTIPHDALHRWDPAIGSDRLAFPHRLSHLTVYEPLPDHGEIEVEARFAGTLPDDLVAIDIQMCRGEHVLVAFRTVVMHIPIGALTAVSGPERRAYLRDATPDSRLLLTGSDGVLRRRDVERADTVPGTVNAVYGLPADTRAAEWLAHIAVKDHVARTVDVHPSTVEVTTLDDVSWDEDSATVRTP
;
A
#
# COMPACT_ATOMS: atom_id res chain seq x y z
N MET A 1 -21.91 56.34 -35.55
CA MET A 1 -21.88 56.82 -36.95
C MET A 1 -22.61 55.77 -37.75
N ASP A 2 -23.82 56.16 -38.14
CA ASP A 2 -24.79 55.68 -39.13
C ASP A 2 -24.53 54.34 -39.85
N ASP A 3 -25.49 53.38 -39.86
CA ASP A 3 -26.75 53.32 -40.65
C ASP A 3 -26.40 53.07 -42.14
N GLN A 4 -26.79 52.01 -42.87
CA GLN A 4 -28.08 51.34 -43.20
C GLN A 4 -27.75 50.17 -44.16
N ASP A 5 -28.57 49.20 -44.57
CA ASP A 5 -29.87 48.61 -44.22
C ASP A 5 -30.03 47.37 -45.14
N PHE A 6 -30.75 46.33 -44.69
CA PHE A 6 -31.88 45.77 -45.45
C PHE A 6 -32.76 44.87 -44.56
N GLU A 7 -34.06 45.04 -44.78
CA GLU A 7 -35.22 44.73 -43.95
C GLU A 7 -35.90 43.41 -44.37
N VAL A 8 -36.36 42.58 -43.41
CA VAL A 8 -37.53 41.66 -43.60
C VAL A 8 -38.32 41.46 -42.29
N MET A 9 -39.63 41.64 -42.40
CA MET A 9 -40.77 41.52 -41.45
C MET A 9 -40.95 40.18 -40.67
N PRO A 10 -41.79 40.15 -39.61
CA PRO A 10 -41.68 39.23 -38.48
C PRO A 10 -42.40 37.88 -38.68
N ARG A 11 -41.81 36.80 -38.12
CA ARG A 11 -42.45 35.49 -37.97
C ARG A 11 -42.66 35.15 -36.47
N PRO A 12 -43.78 34.49 -36.12
CA PRO A 12 -44.09 34.06 -34.75
C PRO A 12 -43.07 33.02 -34.25
N PRO A 13 -42.98 32.78 -32.92
CA PRO A 13 -42.04 31.82 -32.36
C PRO A 13 -42.24 30.43 -32.99
N ARG A 14 -41.20 29.91 -33.64
CA ARG A 14 -41.14 28.52 -34.08
C ARG A 14 -40.95 27.65 -32.85
N SER A 15 -41.85 26.68 -32.67
CA SER A 15 -41.65 25.55 -31.78
C SER A 15 -40.28 24.91 -32.06
N HIS A 16 -39.39 24.91 -31.07
CA HIS A 16 -38.22 24.06 -31.09
C HIS A 16 -38.70 22.61 -31.19
N GLN A 17 -38.53 22.00 -32.37
CA GLN A 17 -38.45 20.55 -32.45
C GLN A 17 -37.11 20.12 -31.82
N PRO A 18 -37.11 19.13 -30.93
CA PRO A 18 -35.90 18.63 -30.32
C PRO A 18 -35.03 17.90 -31.36
N THR A 19 -33.72 18.13 -31.26
CA THR A 19 -32.64 17.34 -31.85
C THR A 19 -32.87 15.84 -31.57
N PRO A 20 -32.58 14.90 -32.49
CA PRO A 20 -32.79 13.49 -32.23
C PRO A 20 -31.95 13.04 -31.02
N ALA A 21 -32.58 12.30 -30.10
CA ALA A 21 -31.93 11.77 -28.92
C ALA A 21 -30.76 10.83 -29.28
N PRO A 22 -29.70 10.78 -28.45
CA PRO A 22 -28.67 9.76 -28.56
C PRO A 22 -29.32 8.38 -28.42
N ARG A 23 -28.90 7.41 -29.26
CA ARG A 23 -29.35 6.02 -29.14
C ARG A 23 -29.04 5.51 -27.73
N SER A 24 -30.03 4.91 -27.07
CA SER A 24 -29.86 4.40 -25.71
C SER A 24 -28.81 3.29 -25.66
N VAL A 25 -28.09 3.20 -24.54
CA VAL A 25 -27.16 2.11 -24.21
C VAL A 25 -27.80 0.73 -24.39
N ALA A 26 -29.10 0.61 -24.14
CA ALA A 26 -29.89 -0.61 -24.38
C ALA A 26 -29.96 -1.03 -25.87
N ALA A 27 -29.92 -0.09 -26.82
CA ALA A 27 -29.94 -0.38 -28.26
C ALA A 27 -28.57 -0.84 -28.79
N LEU A 28 -27.47 -0.40 -28.16
CA LEU A 28 -26.11 -0.87 -28.44
C LEU A 28 -25.85 -2.27 -27.86
N ILE A 29 -26.38 -2.52 -26.66
CA ILE A 29 -26.29 -3.83 -25.99
C ILE A 29 -27.15 -4.88 -26.71
N SER A 30 -28.32 -4.53 -27.22
CA SER A 30 -29.17 -5.46 -27.99
C SER A 30 -28.53 -5.90 -29.32
N GLU A 31 -27.76 -5.03 -29.98
CA GLU A 31 -27.05 -5.37 -31.22
C GLU A 31 -25.79 -6.21 -30.96
N GLN A 32 -25.10 -6.00 -29.83
CA GLN A 32 -23.98 -6.85 -29.40
C GLN A 32 -24.44 -8.24 -28.91
N LEU A 33 -25.57 -8.32 -28.21
CA LEU A 33 -26.19 -9.60 -27.84
C LEU A 33 -26.65 -10.39 -29.07
N ARG A 34 -27.23 -9.72 -30.07
CA ARG A 34 -27.63 -10.36 -31.34
C ARG A 34 -26.45 -10.95 -32.10
N GLN A 35 -25.30 -10.27 -32.13
CA GLN A 35 -24.07 -10.76 -32.76
C GLN A 35 -23.43 -11.92 -31.96
N ALA A 36 -23.52 -11.90 -30.63
CA ALA A 36 -23.05 -12.99 -29.76
C ALA A 36 -23.93 -14.26 -29.89
N THR A 37 -25.25 -14.11 -30.03
CA THR A 37 -26.18 -15.24 -30.25
C THR A 37 -26.00 -15.88 -31.63
N GLU A 38 -25.74 -15.11 -32.69
CA GLU A 38 -25.43 -15.65 -34.03
C GLU A 38 -24.09 -16.42 -34.09
N LEU A 39 -23.13 -16.08 -33.23
CA LEU A 39 -21.85 -16.80 -33.07
C LEU A 39 -22.01 -18.09 -32.26
N HIS A 40 -22.86 -18.08 -31.24
CA HIS A 40 -23.17 -19.24 -30.39
C HIS A 40 -24.00 -20.30 -31.13
N GLU A 41 -24.98 -19.91 -31.96
CA GLU A 41 -25.74 -20.89 -32.77
C GLU A 41 -24.90 -21.52 -33.88
N ARG A 42 -23.91 -20.81 -34.44
CA ARG A 42 -22.92 -21.38 -35.38
C ARG A 42 -21.99 -22.38 -34.71
N PHE A 43 -21.68 -22.20 -33.43
CA PHE A 43 -20.85 -23.09 -32.63
C PHE A 43 -21.58 -24.39 -32.25
N LEU A 44 -22.89 -24.31 -31.98
CA LEU A 44 -23.75 -25.47 -31.67
C LEU A 44 -24.11 -26.30 -32.92
N ALA A 45 -24.20 -25.68 -34.10
CA ALA A 45 -24.47 -26.39 -35.36
C ALA A 45 -23.32 -27.32 -35.81
N THR A 46 -22.12 -27.22 -35.23
CA THR A 46 -20.97 -28.10 -35.55
C THR A 46 -20.80 -29.32 -34.64
N GLN A 47 -21.65 -29.52 -33.61
CA GLN A 47 -21.50 -30.63 -32.66
C GLN A 47 -22.60 -31.71 -32.72
N ALA A 48 -23.58 -31.62 -33.62
CA ALA A 48 -24.61 -32.65 -33.76
C ALA A 48 -24.21 -33.72 -34.80
N SER A 49 -23.25 -34.59 -34.45
CA SER A 49 -23.09 -35.92 -35.07
C SER A 49 -22.15 -36.77 -34.23
N PHE A 50 -22.65 -37.88 -33.69
CA PHE A 50 -22.00 -39.16 -33.38
C PHE A 50 -22.48 -39.75 -32.04
N HIS A 51 -23.53 -40.58 -32.14
CA HIS A 51 -23.74 -41.72 -31.24
C HIS A 51 -23.32 -43.01 -31.99
N PRO A 52 -22.75 -44.01 -31.30
CA PRO A 52 -22.21 -45.21 -31.93
C PRO A 52 -23.30 -46.28 -32.15
N PRO A 53 -23.21 -47.13 -33.19
CA PRO A 53 -23.90 -48.41 -33.20
C PRO A 53 -23.03 -49.52 -32.60
N THR A 54 -23.64 -50.32 -31.74
CA THR A 54 -23.16 -51.64 -31.31
C THR A 54 -23.09 -52.63 -32.47
N THR A 55 -21.95 -53.31 -32.65
CA THR A 55 -21.79 -54.77 -32.82
C THR A 55 -20.34 -55.09 -33.23
N GLY A 56 -19.78 -56.14 -32.63
CA GLY A 56 -18.36 -56.46 -32.72
C GLY A 56 -17.93 -57.20 -33.99
N THR A 57 -16.63 -57.13 -34.27
CA THR A 57 -15.77 -58.23 -34.75
C THR A 57 -14.32 -57.80 -34.57
N ALA A 58 -13.47 -58.72 -34.14
CA ALA A 58 -12.04 -58.52 -33.90
C ALA A 58 -11.27 -58.20 -35.20
N VAL A 59 -10.41 -57.17 -35.17
CA VAL A 59 -9.32 -56.93 -36.14
C VAL A 59 -8.13 -56.26 -35.41
N GLU A 60 -6.93 -56.67 -35.84
CA GLU A 60 -5.55 -56.37 -35.41
C GLU A 60 -5.14 -54.88 -35.21
N PRO A 61 -4.01 -54.60 -34.52
CA PRO A 61 -3.64 -53.26 -34.10
C PRO A 61 -3.12 -52.42 -35.27
N THR A 62 -3.86 -51.38 -35.62
CA THR A 62 -3.39 -50.31 -36.51
C THR A 62 -2.99 -49.09 -35.69
N THR A 63 -1.75 -48.65 -35.87
CA THR A 63 -1.15 -47.41 -35.36
C THR A 63 -2.05 -46.19 -35.55
N GLU A 64 -2.49 -45.55 -34.47
CA GLU A 64 -3.17 -44.24 -34.52
C GLU A 64 -2.22 -43.16 -35.07
N PRO A 65 -2.71 -42.20 -35.87
CA PRO A 65 -1.91 -41.09 -36.36
C PRO A 65 -1.67 -40.05 -35.25
N ALA A 66 -0.54 -39.34 -35.34
CA ALA A 66 -0.18 -38.24 -34.45
C ALA A 66 -1.30 -37.18 -34.39
N ARG A 67 -1.75 -36.82 -33.18
CA ARG A 67 -2.70 -35.73 -32.95
C ARG A 67 -1.93 -34.42 -32.78
N THR A 68 -1.85 -33.61 -33.82
CA THR A 68 -1.37 -32.22 -33.71
C THR A 68 -2.54 -31.33 -33.29
N ALA A 69 -2.59 -30.92 -32.02
CA ALA A 69 -3.52 -29.89 -31.56
C ALA A 69 -2.92 -28.49 -31.76
N ARG A 70 -3.76 -27.50 -32.08
CA ARG A 70 -3.38 -26.07 -32.12
C ARG A 70 -4.33 -25.33 -31.19
N ALA A 71 -3.79 -24.65 -30.18
CA ALA A 71 -4.55 -23.81 -29.28
C ALA A 71 -3.95 -22.39 -29.30
N THR A 72 -4.80 -21.37 -29.23
CA THR A 72 -4.41 -19.98 -28.97
C THR A 72 -5.00 -19.66 -27.60
N VAL A 73 -4.15 -19.52 -26.58
CA VAL A 73 -4.59 -19.26 -25.21
C VAL A 73 -4.40 -17.78 -24.91
N GLU A 74 -5.48 -17.05 -24.69
CA GLU A 74 -5.42 -15.77 -23.98
C GLU A 74 -5.26 -16.09 -22.49
N LEU A 75 -4.08 -15.83 -21.94
CA LEU A 75 -3.69 -16.27 -20.61
C LEU A 75 -4.36 -15.39 -19.53
N ASP A 76 -5.46 -15.87 -18.96
CA ASP A 76 -6.05 -15.31 -17.75
C ASP A 76 -5.17 -15.62 -16.53
N GLY A 77 -4.22 -14.73 -16.21
CA GLY A 77 -3.69 -14.39 -14.86
C GLY A 77 -3.15 -15.45 -13.88
N TRP A 78 -3.33 -16.76 -14.08
CA TRP A 78 -3.11 -17.80 -13.05
C TRP A 78 -1.73 -18.48 -13.09
N TYR A 79 -0.84 -18.08 -14.01
CA TYR A 79 0.44 -18.76 -14.23
C TYR A 79 1.64 -17.83 -14.45
N LEU A 80 1.55 -16.60 -13.95
CA LEU A 80 2.64 -15.65 -14.04
C LEU A 80 3.47 -15.60 -12.74
N ASP A 81 4.78 -15.53 -12.89
CA ASP A 81 5.69 -15.19 -11.81
C ASP A 81 5.57 -13.69 -11.45
N ARG A 82 6.37 -13.23 -10.49
CA ARG A 82 6.37 -11.82 -10.08
C ARG A 82 6.88 -10.87 -11.17
N ALA A 83 7.70 -11.35 -12.09
CA ALA A 83 8.14 -10.60 -13.26
C ALA A 83 7.07 -10.57 -14.36
N GLY A 84 5.92 -11.22 -14.15
CA GLY A 84 4.86 -11.33 -15.13
C GLY A 84 5.18 -12.35 -16.22
N ARG A 85 6.16 -13.23 -16.09
CA ARG A 85 6.46 -14.29 -17.09
C ARG A 85 5.76 -15.59 -16.73
N MET A 86 5.51 -16.45 -17.71
CA MET A 86 5.00 -17.80 -17.42
C MET A 86 5.98 -18.56 -16.52
N THR A 87 5.45 -19.33 -15.57
CA THR A 87 6.26 -20.23 -14.74
C THR A 87 6.69 -21.49 -15.50
N GLY A 88 7.75 -22.18 -15.05
CA GLY A 88 8.22 -23.40 -15.72
C GLY A 88 7.18 -24.51 -15.67
N GLY A 89 6.46 -24.64 -14.54
CA GLY A 89 5.33 -25.55 -14.42
C GLY A 89 4.19 -25.21 -15.39
N ALA A 90 3.86 -23.94 -15.59
CA ALA A 90 2.80 -23.53 -16.51
C ALA A 90 3.08 -23.92 -17.96
N VAL A 91 4.34 -23.76 -18.41
CA VAL A 91 4.72 -24.19 -19.77
C VAL A 91 4.60 -25.70 -19.93
N LEU A 92 4.89 -26.49 -18.87
CA LEU A 92 4.64 -27.93 -18.88
C LEU A 92 3.13 -28.27 -18.88
N ASP A 93 2.32 -27.51 -18.15
CA ASP A 93 0.86 -27.72 -18.09
C ASP A 93 0.21 -27.55 -19.47
N GLU A 94 0.63 -26.55 -20.25
CA GLU A 94 0.20 -26.35 -21.64
C GLU A 94 0.45 -27.58 -22.53
N LEU A 95 1.58 -28.27 -22.32
CA LEU A 95 1.87 -29.51 -23.05
C LEU A 95 1.00 -30.68 -22.57
N LEU A 96 0.87 -30.84 -21.25
CA LEU A 96 0.11 -31.95 -20.63
C LEU A 96 -1.40 -31.79 -20.78
N ALA A 97 -1.90 -30.58 -21.06
CA ALA A 97 -3.30 -30.33 -21.43
C ALA A 97 -3.70 -31.06 -22.72
N LEU A 98 -2.75 -31.33 -23.62
CA LEU A 98 -2.99 -32.10 -24.85
C LEU A 98 -3.19 -33.60 -24.60
N TRP A 99 -2.97 -34.06 -23.37
CA TRP A 99 -3.06 -35.46 -23.00
C TRP A 99 -4.31 -35.76 -22.14
N PRO A 100 -5.37 -36.35 -22.73
CA PRO A 100 -6.62 -36.64 -22.02
C PRO A 100 -6.57 -37.87 -21.10
N GLN A 101 -5.53 -38.71 -21.17
CA GLN A 101 -5.35 -39.88 -20.30
C GLN A 101 -4.20 -39.61 -19.31
N ARG A 102 -4.54 -39.33 -18.04
CA ARG A 102 -3.56 -38.92 -17.02
C ARG A 102 -3.24 -40.01 -15.99
N ASP A 103 -3.35 -41.28 -16.34
CA ASP A 103 -3.05 -42.39 -15.42
C ASP A 103 -1.64 -42.94 -15.62
N GLY A 104 -0.99 -43.31 -14.50
CA GLY A 104 0.36 -43.87 -14.47
C GLY A 104 1.46 -42.86 -14.15
N ALA A 105 2.70 -43.24 -14.46
CA ALA A 105 3.91 -42.45 -14.24
C ALA A 105 4.61 -42.15 -15.57
N LEU A 106 5.03 -40.90 -15.74
CA LEU A 106 5.89 -40.46 -16.82
C LEU A 106 7.36 -40.59 -16.38
N ASP A 107 8.20 -41.31 -17.12
CA ASP A 107 9.67 -41.30 -17.02
C ASP A 107 10.25 -40.75 -18.32
N GLY A 108 10.91 -39.60 -18.29
CA GLY A 108 11.44 -38.97 -19.49
C GLY A 108 12.48 -37.89 -19.23
N GLU A 109 12.95 -37.29 -20.32
CA GLU A 109 13.80 -36.12 -20.33
C GLU A 109 12.96 -34.87 -20.64
N LEU A 110 13.13 -33.86 -19.81
CA LEU A 110 12.57 -32.52 -19.94
C LEU A 110 13.70 -31.53 -20.22
N THR A 111 13.57 -30.72 -21.26
CA THR A 111 14.53 -29.65 -21.57
C THR A 111 13.79 -28.35 -21.83
N PHE A 112 14.19 -27.29 -21.12
CA PHE A 112 13.84 -25.92 -21.47
C PHE A 112 14.90 -25.39 -22.43
N HIS A 113 14.50 -24.83 -23.56
CA HIS A 113 15.41 -24.42 -24.64
C HIS A 113 15.64 -22.91 -24.69
N HIS A 114 14.65 -22.14 -24.28
CA HIS A 114 14.64 -20.67 -24.33
C HIS A 114 14.06 -20.09 -23.04
N ALA A 115 14.21 -18.77 -22.86
CA ALA A 115 13.59 -18.04 -21.75
C ALA A 115 12.08 -18.29 -21.70
N LEU A 116 11.50 -18.20 -20.51
CA LEU A 116 10.07 -18.45 -20.34
C LEU A 116 9.23 -17.36 -21.05
N PRO A 117 8.08 -17.76 -21.66
CA PRO A 117 7.22 -16.84 -22.42
C PRO A 117 6.75 -15.63 -21.60
N ALA A 118 6.62 -14.49 -22.27
CA ALA A 118 6.07 -13.27 -21.73
C ALA A 118 4.54 -13.18 -21.97
N PRO A 119 3.82 -12.31 -21.26
CA PRO A 119 2.38 -12.14 -21.47
C PRO A 119 2.07 -11.65 -22.87
N GLY A 120 1.11 -12.31 -23.52
CA GLY A 120 0.69 -12.03 -24.89
C GLY A 120 1.43 -12.82 -25.97
N ASP A 121 2.45 -13.61 -25.60
CA ASP A 121 3.08 -14.56 -26.53
C ASP A 121 2.07 -15.64 -26.94
N GLN A 122 2.04 -15.95 -28.24
CA GLN A 122 1.24 -17.06 -28.77
C GLN A 122 2.09 -18.33 -28.77
N LEU A 123 1.64 -19.37 -28.06
CA LEU A 123 2.38 -20.63 -27.94
C LEU A 123 1.75 -21.75 -28.76
N LEU A 124 2.61 -22.50 -29.45
CA LEU A 124 2.23 -23.71 -30.19
C LEU A 124 2.71 -24.97 -29.47
N SER A 125 1.78 -25.72 -28.90
CA SER A 125 2.07 -27.00 -28.24
C SER A 125 1.82 -28.19 -29.18
N SER A 126 2.67 -29.22 -29.11
CA SER A 126 2.47 -30.46 -29.86
C SER A 126 2.86 -31.67 -29.01
N LEU A 127 2.05 -32.73 -29.07
CA LEU A 127 2.27 -33.96 -28.31
C LEU A 127 1.98 -35.17 -29.20
N THR A 128 2.92 -36.12 -29.25
CA THR A 128 2.78 -37.39 -29.95
C THR A 128 2.99 -38.53 -28.95
N VAL A 129 2.03 -39.43 -28.86
CA VAL A 129 2.09 -40.64 -28.03
C VAL A 129 1.98 -41.85 -28.94
N THR A 130 2.99 -42.74 -28.90
CA THR A 130 3.05 -43.96 -29.71
C THR A 130 3.34 -45.16 -28.82
N GLY A 131 2.30 -45.94 -28.49
CA GLY A 131 2.41 -46.98 -27.47
C GLY A 131 2.71 -46.36 -26.10
N ALA A 132 3.76 -46.84 -25.43
CA ALA A 132 4.23 -46.26 -24.18
C ALA A 132 5.14 -45.04 -24.37
N VAL A 133 5.57 -44.70 -25.61
CA VAL A 133 6.54 -43.62 -25.85
C VAL A 133 5.84 -42.29 -26.07
N LEU A 134 6.35 -41.23 -25.46
CA LEU A 134 5.86 -39.86 -25.54
C LEU A 134 6.91 -38.92 -26.09
N ARG A 135 6.51 -38.02 -26.98
CA ARG A 135 7.32 -36.89 -27.45
C ARG A 135 6.45 -35.66 -27.63
N GLY A 136 6.79 -34.57 -26.98
CA GLY A 136 6.08 -33.31 -27.12
C GLY A 136 6.97 -32.09 -26.92
N GLY A 137 6.41 -30.92 -27.19
CA GLY A 137 7.07 -29.64 -26.95
C GLY A 137 6.15 -28.45 -27.15
N VAL A 138 6.62 -27.29 -26.68
CA VAL A 138 5.91 -26.01 -26.69
C VAL A 138 6.79 -24.97 -27.36
N ASP A 139 6.44 -24.57 -28.59
CA ASP A 139 7.04 -23.54 -29.46
C ASP A 139 8.57 -23.34 -29.33
N GLY A 140 9.32 -24.43 -29.22
CA GLY A 140 10.77 -24.37 -29.01
C GLY A 140 11.20 -23.85 -27.64
N HIS A 141 10.31 -23.59 -26.68
CA HIS A 141 10.63 -23.28 -25.28
C HIS A 141 10.85 -24.53 -24.44
N LEU A 142 10.09 -25.60 -24.70
CA LEU A 142 10.11 -26.83 -23.90
C LEU A 142 10.04 -28.05 -24.80
N SER A 143 10.84 -29.08 -24.50
CA SER A 143 10.67 -30.42 -25.05
C SER A 143 10.59 -31.46 -23.95
N LEU A 144 9.75 -32.48 -24.19
CA LEU A 144 9.54 -33.61 -23.30
C LEU A 144 9.59 -34.90 -24.11
N ARG A 145 10.46 -35.83 -23.73
CA ARG A 145 10.57 -37.15 -24.37
C ARG A 145 10.64 -38.23 -23.30
N GLY A 146 9.77 -39.22 -23.35
CA GLY A 146 9.76 -40.23 -22.30
C GLY A 146 8.93 -41.45 -22.64
N SER A 147 8.65 -42.23 -21.60
CA SER A 147 7.72 -43.35 -21.64
C SER A 147 6.83 -43.42 -20.42
N LEU A 148 5.66 -44.01 -20.60
CA LEU A 148 4.74 -44.36 -19.53
C LEU A 148 5.18 -45.63 -18.80
N SER A 149 4.94 -45.64 -17.50
CA SER A 149 5.09 -46.79 -16.62
C SER A 149 3.97 -46.81 -15.58
N ASP A 150 3.81 -47.93 -14.87
CA ASP A 150 2.71 -48.11 -13.91
C ASP A 150 2.93 -47.37 -12.57
N GLY A 151 4.15 -46.87 -12.29
CA GLY A 151 4.48 -46.20 -11.03
C GLY A 151 5.92 -45.72 -10.93
N LEU A 152 6.28 -45.11 -9.79
CA LEU A 152 7.62 -44.60 -9.50
C LEU A 152 8.38 -45.54 -8.54
N ASP A 153 9.41 -46.23 -9.04
CA ASP A 153 10.34 -47.01 -8.21
C ASP A 153 11.55 -46.14 -7.82
N VAL A 154 11.36 -45.28 -6.82
CA VAL A 154 12.37 -44.33 -6.32
C VAL A 154 12.43 -44.43 -4.79
N PRO A 155 13.62 -44.59 -4.17
CA PRO A 155 13.74 -44.66 -2.72
C PRO A 155 13.33 -43.33 -2.06
N LEU A 156 12.86 -43.42 -0.81
CA LEU A 156 12.57 -42.24 -0.01
C LEU A 156 13.84 -41.41 0.26
N PRO A 157 13.74 -40.07 0.19
CA PRO A 157 14.86 -39.19 0.49
C PRO A 157 15.22 -39.25 1.98
N THR A 158 16.50 -39.02 2.28
CA THR A 158 16.99 -38.93 3.67
C THR A 158 17.03 -37.47 4.10
N GLU A 159 16.37 -37.13 5.20
CA GLU A 159 16.36 -35.77 5.73
C GLU A 159 17.63 -35.50 6.56
N HIS A 160 18.13 -34.26 6.51
CA HIS A 160 19.22 -33.75 7.32
C HIS A 160 18.75 -32.62 8.25
N PRO A 161 19.39 -32.43 9.42
CA PRO A 161 19.15 -31.24 10.23
C PRO A 161 19.71 -30.00 9.52
N GLY A 162 19.09 -28.84 9.73
CA GLY A 162 19.52 -27.57 9.16
C GLY A 162 18.76 -26.38 9.74
N ALA A 163 19.02 -25.19 9.19
CA ALA A 163 18.24 -23.99 9.53
C ALA A 163 16.80 -24.14 9.04
N ALA A 164 15.83 -23.55 9.75
CA ALA A 164 14.43 -23.56 9.37
C ALA A 164 13.94 -22.14 9.08
N PHE A 165 13.02 -22.02 8.13
CA PHE A 165 12.34 -20.79 7.74
C PHE A 165 10.84 -21.08 7.76
N ASP A 166 10.12 -20.39 8.65
CA ASP A 166 8.70 -20.60 8.84
C ASP A 166 7.85 -20.05 7.67
N THR A 167 6.53 -20.14 7.83
CA THR A 167 5.58 -19.69 6.82
C THR A 167 5.68 -18.19 6.54
N ASP A 168 5.97 -17.38 7.55
CA ASP A 168 6.04 -15.92 7.41
C ASP A 168 7.32 -15.52 6.69
N ALA A 169 8.46 -16.12 7.03
CA ALA A 169 9.73 -15.92 6.35
C ALA A 169 9.66 -16.26 4.84
N VAL A 170 9.17 -17.45 4.50
CA VAL A 170 9.02 -17.88 3.10
C VAL A 170 8.04 -16.97 2.33
N THR A 171 6.94 -16.57 2.98
CA THR A 171 5.98 -15.62 2.39
C THR A 171 6.63 -14.26 2.15
N ALA A 172 7.41 -13.75 3.11
CA ALA A 172 8.08 -12.46 2.98
C ALA A 172 9.09 -12.44 1.84
N PHE A 173 9.86 -13.52 1.66
CA PHE A 173 10.75 -13.69 0.51
C PHE A 173 9.98 -13.70 -0.82
N ALA A 174 8.90 -14.48 -0.93
CA ALA A 174 8.05 -14.47 -2.12
C ALA A 174 7.47 -13.08 -2.43
N GLU A 175 7.12 -12.34 -1.37
CA GLU A 175 6.69 -10.93 -1.42
C GLU A 175 7.85 -9.94 -1.58
N GLY A 176 9.07 -10.43 -1.82
CA GLY A 176 10.23 -9.65 -2.29
C GLY A 176 10.88 -8.85 -1.19
N ARG A 177 10.71 -9.33 0.04
CA ARG A 177 11.36 -8.83 1.25
C ARG A 177 12.33 -9.90 1.77
N PRO A 178 13.43 -10.21 1.05
CA PRO A 178 14.37 -11.22 1.49
C PRO A 178 15.04 -10.87 2.84
N ALA A 179 15.18 -9.59 3.18
CA ALA A 179 15.63 -9.13 4.51
C ALA A 179 14.72 -9.57 5.67
N ASP A 180 13.45 -9.88 5.41
CA ASP A 180 12.52 -10.40 6.43
C ASP A 180 12.55 -11.94 6.50
N CYS A 181 13.24 -12.60 5.56
CA CYS A 181 13.38 -14.06 5.49
C CYS A 181 14.77 -14.52 5.95
N PHE A 182 15.83 -13.83 5.53
CA PHE A 182 17.22 -14.21 5.77
C PHE A 182 17.87 -13.29 6.79
N THR A 183 18.70 -13.86 7.67
CA THR A 183 19.41 -13.11 8.71
C THR A 183 20.79 -12.68 8.24
N GLY A 184 21.16 -11.42 8.44
CA GLY A 184 22.49 -10.89 8.17
C GLY A 184 22.45 -9.42 7.75
N PRO A 185 23.40 -8.56 8.18
CA PRO A 185 23.39 -7.13 7.86
C PRO A 185 23.46 -6.85 6.34
N GLU A 186 24.04 -7.75 5.56
CA GLU A 186 24.10 -7.66 4.10
C GLU A 186 22.73 -7.75 3.43
N TRP A 187 21.76 -8.44 4.04
CA TRP A 187 20.40 -8.56 3.51
C TRP A 187 19.63 -7.25 3.62
N GLU A 188 20.01 -6.35 4.53
CA GLU A 188 19.39 -5.03 4.67
C GLU A 188 19.48 -4.21 3.38
N LEU A 189 20.55 -4.38 2.59
CA LEU A 189 20.70 -3.74 1.28
C LEU A 189 19.54 -4.07 0.34
N THR A 190 18.98 -5.28 0.43
CA THR A 190 17.85 -5.70 -0.41
C THR A 190 16.57 -4.94 -0.11
N ARG A 191 16.48 -4.26 1.04
CA ARG A 191 15.36 -3.35 1.33
C ARG A 191 15.34 -2.14 0.41
N ALA A 192 16.46 -1.79 -0.21
CA ALA A 192 16.57 -0.73 -1.22
C ALA A 192 16.21 -1.18 -2.64
N HIS A 193 16.00 -2.48 -2.87
CA HIS A 193 15.63 -2.99 -4.19
C HIS A 193 14.27 -2.45 -4.65
N VAL A 194 14.18 -2.11 -5.93
CA VAL A 194 12.91 -1.85 -6.62
C VAL A 194 12.15 -3.15 -6.80
N ARG A 195 12.83 -4.23 -7.17
CA ARG A 195 12.24 -5.56 -7.31
C ARG A 195 13.26 -6.64 -6.99
N SER A 196 13.31 -7.07 -5.73
CA SER A 196 14.07 -8.26 -5.33
C SER A 196 13.64 -9.50 -6.13
N PRO A 197 14.58 -10.41 -6.49
CA PRO A 197 14.25 -11.71 -7.04
C PRO A 197 13.33 -12.47 -6.07
N GLY A 198 12.32 -13.16 -6.61
CA GLY A 198 11.34 -13.89 -5.80
C GLY A 198 10.87 -15.16 -6.50
N ILE A 199 10.26 -16.05 -5.73
CA ILE A 199 9.86 -17.40 -6.15
C ILE A 199 8.37 -17.54 -6.49
N GLY A 200 7.63 -16.43 -6.56
CA GLY A 200 6.21 -16.46 -6.93
C GLY A 200 5.44 -15.24 -6.42
N SER A 201 4.16 -15.18 -6.77
CA SER A 201 3.17 -14.27 -6.20
C SER A 201 2.38 -14.97 -5.08
N ARG A 202 1.53 -14.26 -4.33
CA ARG A 202 0.62 -14.89 -3.35
C ARG A 202 -0.23 -16.03 -3.95
N ARG A 203 -0.56 -15.95 -5.24
CA ARG A 203 -1.36 -16.96 -5.96
C ARG A 203 -0.53 -18.14 -6.47
N THR A 204 0.76 -17.90 -6.76
CA THR A 204 1.66 -18.90 -7.40
C THR A 204 2.73 -19.45 -6.45
N LEU A 205 2.78 -18.99 -5.20
CA LEU A 205 3.67 -19.50 -4.17
C LEU A 205 3.22 -20.90 -3.73
N LEU A 206 4.07 -21.91 -3.96
CA LEU A 206 3.80 -23.31 -3.65
C LEU A 206 4.50 -23.78 -2.39
N LEU A 207 5.57 -23.10 -1.96
CA LEU A 207 6.24 -23.38 -0.69
C LEU A 207 5.47 -22.77 0.48
N ARG A 208 5.31 -23.55 1.55
CA ARG A 208 4.76 -23.10 2.82
C ARG A 208 5.90 -22.68 3.75
N GLU A 209 6.81 -23.58 4.07
CA GLU A 209 7.95 -23.37 4.97
C GLU A 209 9.14 -24.24 4.54
N VAL A 210 10.35 -23.87 4.95
CA VAL A 210 11.56 -24.67 4.78
C VAL A 210 11.95 -25.23 6.14
N THR A 211 11.77 -26.53 6.32
CA THR A 211 11.96 -27.22 7.61
C THR A 211 13.42 -27.54 7.93
N ALA A 212 14.27 -27.63 6.91
CA ALA A 212 15.70 -27.81 7.05
C ALA A 212 16.42 -27.23 5.83
N PHE A 213 17.48 -26.47 6.05
CA PHE A 213 18.32 -25.88 5.04
C PHE A 213 19.79 -25.97 5.46
N ASP A 214 20.62 -26.43 4.53
CA ASP A 214 22.06 -26.44 4.61
C ASP A 214 22.60 -26.12 3.20
N PRO A 215 23.54 -25.17 3.05
CA PRO A 215 24.00 -24.73 1.73
C PRO A 215 24.71 -25.85 0.95
N ASP A 216 25.32 -26.83 1.62
CA ASP A 216 26.06 -27.93 0.98
C ASP A 216 25.21 -29.21 0.84
N ARG A 217 24.24 -29.42 1.73
CA ARG A 217 23.40 -30.63 1.76
C ARG A 217 22.01 -30.45 1.15
N GLY A 218 21.56 -29.21 0.97
CA GLY A 218 20.27 -28.89 0.36
C GLY A 218 19.18 -28.54 1.34
N LEU A 219 17.93 -28.74 0.94
CA LEU A 219 16.79 -28.32 1.76
C LEU A 219 15.62 -29.31 1.72
N THR A 220 14.84 -29.26 2.80
CA THR A 220 13.53 -29.91 2.90
C THR A 220 12.48 -28.84 3.17
N ALA A 221 11.48 -28.76 2.29
CA ALA A 221 10.38 -27.79 2.39
C ALA A 221 9.02 -28.48 2.35
N THR A 222 8.03 -27.92 3.05
CA THR A 222 6.64 -28.33 2.92
C THR A 222 5.90 -27.38 1.99
N GLY A 223 4.99 -27.90 1.18
CA GLY A 223 4.20 -27.12 0.23
C GLY A 223 2.86 -26.65 0.80
N ARG A 224 2.21 -25.76 0.06
CA ARG A 224 0.84 -25.31 0.33
C ARG A 224 -0.17 -26.27 -0.30
N THR A 225 -1.25 -26.55 0.42
CA THR A 225 -2.43 -27.24 -0.12
C THR A 225 -3.39 -26.20 -0.74
N SER A 226 -3.72 -26.35 -2.02
CA SER A 226 -4.68 -25.49 -2.73
C SER A 226 -6.13 -25.74 -2.27
N PRO A 227 -7.03 -24.72 -2.25
CA PRO A 227 -8.46 -24.88 -1.97
C PRO A 227 -9.21 -25.75 -2.99
N THR A 228 -8.72 -25.85 -4.23
CA THR A 228 -9.34 -26.60 -5.33
C THR A 228 -8.38 -27.67 -5.87
N THR A 229 -8.39 -28.86 -5.27
CA THR A 229 -7.99 -30.20 -5.81
C THR A 229 -6.73 -30.39 -6.70
N TRP A 230 -5.96 -31.44 -6.34
CA TRP A 230 -5.01 -32.27 -7.14
C TRP A 230 -3.66 -31.64 -7.50
N HIS A 231 -2.57 -32.33 -7.11
CA HIS A 231 -1.20 -31.98 -7.46
C HIS A 231 -0.90 -32.41 -8.89
N SER A 232 -1.05 -31.50 -9.86
CA SER A 232 -0.65 -31.78 -11.24
C SER A 232 0.88 -31.89 -11.34
N PRO A 233 1.42 -32.66 -12.31
CA PRO A 233 2.86 -32.70 -12.58
C PRO A 233 3.50 -31.31 -12.73
N ALA A 234 2.77 -30.37 -13.34
CA ALA A 234 3.18 -28.98 -13.49
C ALA A 234 3.37 -28.27 -12.14
N THR A 235 2.40 -28.39 -11.23
CA THR A 235 2.50 -27.79 -9.88
C THR A 235 3.61 -28.42 -9.04
N LEU A 236 3.81 -29.73 -9.12
CA LEU A 236 4.89 -30.43 -8.41
C LEU A 236 6.27 -29.99 -8.91
N LEU A 237 6.45 -29.86 -10.23
CA LEU A 237 7.69 -29.36 -10.82
C LEU A 237 7.96 -27.91 -10.41
N GLU A 238 6.94 -27.05 -10.48
CA GLU A 238 7.07 -25.64 -10.12
C GLU A 238 7.49 -25.46 -8.65
N GLY A 239 6.90 -26.21 -7.71
CA GLY A 239 7.35 -26.16 -6.32
C GLY A 239 8.80 -26.61 -6.15
N GLY A 240 9.27 -27.55 -6.98
CA GLY A 240 10.68 -27.95 -7.05
C GLY A 240 11.59 -26.83 -7.56
N LEU A 241 11.18 -26.10 -8.60
CA LEU A 241 11.90 -24.92 -9.10
C LEU A 241 11.95 -23.80 -8.05
N GLN A 242 10.86 -23.58 -7.31
CA GLN A 242 10.81 -22.62 -6.20
C GLN A 242 11.76 -23.01 -5.07
N ALA A 243 11.84 -24.30 -4.72
CA ALA A 243 12.79 -24.82 -3.74
C ALA A 243 14.24 -24.59 -4.19
N MET A 244 14.55 -24.81 -5.46
CA MET A 244 15.87 -24.52 -6.02
C MET A 244 16.23 -23.03 -5.98
N ALA A 245 15.30 -22.17 -6.37
CA ALA A 245 15.48 -20.73 -6.30
C ALA A 245 15.67 -20.27 -4.84
N PHE A 246 14.90 -20.80 -3.89
CA PHE A 246 15.08 -20.53 -2.46
C PHE A 246 16.49 -20.93 -1.99
N HIS A 247 16.96 -22.11 -2.37
CA HIS A 247 18.31 -22.57 -2.04
C HIS A 247 19.38 -21.59 -2.57
N LEU A 248 19.28 -21.19 -3.84
CA LEU A 248 20.21 -20.25 -4.47
C LEU A 248 20.22 -18.85 -3.80
N VAL A 249 19.06 -18.38 -3.34
CA VAL A 249 18.96 -17.10 -2.61
C VAL A 249 19.59 -17.21 -1.24
N ALA A 250 19.30 -18.28 -0.50
CA ALA A 250 19.79 -18.47 0.85
C ALA A 250 21.33 -18.49 0.97
N THR A 251 22.06 -18.67 -0.16
CA THR A 251 23.53 -18.53 -0.22
C THR A 251 24.02 -17.09 -0.45
N GLY A 252 23.15 -16.09 -0.48
CA GLY A 252 23.49 -14.67 -0.68
C GLY A 252 23.57 -14.23 -2.15
N SER A 253 23.23 -15.11 -3.10
CA SER A 253 23.44 -14.86 -4.53
C SER A 253 22.59 -13.73 -5.11
N THR A 254 21.60 -13.20 -4.39
CA THR A 254 20.70 -12.14 -4.90
C THR A 254 20.92 -10.77 -4.26
N ILE A 255 21.82 -10.62 -3.28
CA ILE A 255 21.92 -9.42 -2.44
C ILE A 255 22.18 -8.14 -3.26
N HIS A 256 22.95 -8.24 -4.35
CA HIS A 256 23.29 -7.11 -5.22
C HIS A 256 22.61 -7.16 -6.59
N ARG A 257 21.47 -7.86 -6.69
CA ARG A 257 20.79 -8.18 -7.96
C ARG A 257 19.36 -7.67 -7.97
N ASP A 258 19.20 -6.34 -7.90
CA ASP A 258 17.91 -5.67 -8.03
C ASP A 258 17.32 -5.89 -9.44
N GLY A 259 16.06 -6.30 -9.50
CA GLY A 259 15.35 -6.55 -10.74
C GLY A 259 15.70 -7.85 -11.48
N TRP A 260 16.38 -8.79 -10.83
CA TRP A 260 16.66 -10.12 -11.40
C TRP A 260 15.51 -11.10 -11.14
N ARG A 261 15.49 -12.23 -11.87
CA ARG A 261 14.49 -13.30 -11.72
C ARG A 261 15.14 -14.69 -11.82
N PHE A 262 14.41 -15.72 -11.40
CA PHE A 262 14.80 -17.11 -11.62
C PHE A 262 14.14 -17.66 -12.88
N GLU A 263 14.86 -18.46 -13.63
CA GLU A 263 14.29 -19.28 -14.70
C GLU A 263 15.00 -20.64 -14.81
N PRO A 264 14.35 -21.67 -15.38
CA PRO A 264 15.02 -22.91 -15.75
C PRO A 264 16.21 -22.62 -16.68
N LEU A 265 17.34 -23.27 -16.43
CA LEU A 265 18.54 -23.08 -17.26
C LEU A 265 18.29 -23.63 -18.68
N PRO A 266 18.44 -22.81 -19.74
CA PRO A 266 18.29 -23.28 -21.12
C PRO A 266 19.26 -24.41 -21.49
N GLU A 267 18.79 -25.35 -22.31
CA GLU A 267 19.48 -26.55 -22.80
C GLU A 267 19.94 -27.54 -21.71
N ALA A 268 19.56 -27.32 -20.45
CA ALA A 268 19.79 -28.30 -19.39
C ALA A 268 18.76 -29.44 -19.50
N SER A 269 19.23 -30.67 -19.69
CA SER A 269 18.37 -31.86 -19.65
C SER A 269 18.11 -32.30 -18.21
N THR A 270 16.84 -32.41 -17.85
CA THR A 270 16.38 -32.93 -16.56
C THR A 270 15.71 -34.28 -16.78
N ARG A 271 16.15 -35.32 -16.06
CA ARG A 271 15.40 -36.58 -16.05
C ARG A 271 14.23 -36.46 -15.09
N LEU A 272 13.02 -36.39 -15.63
CA LEU A 272 11.77 -36.21 -14.90
C LEU A 272 11.01 -37.53 -14.80
N ARG A 273 10.75 -37.95 -13.56
CA ARG A 273 9.87 -39.06 -13.23
C ARG A 273 8.72 -38.56 -12.36
N VAL A 274 7.48 -38.62 -12.84
CA VAL A 274 6.34 -37.99 -12.14
C VAL A 274 5.06 -38.79 -12.30
N LEU A 275 4.27 -38.88 -11.22
CA LEU A 275 2.91 -39.42 -11.27
C LEU A 275 1.98 -38.41 -11.94
N LEU A 276 1.27 -38.85 -12.98
CA LEU A 276 0.37 -37.98 -13.73
C LEU A 276 -0.90 -37.61 -12.92
N ASN A 277 -1.30 -38.50 -12.00
CA ASN A 277 -2.38 -38.32 -11.03
C ASN A 277 -1.83 -38.61 -9.61
N ALA A 278 -1.24 -37.59 -8.96
CA ALA A 278 -0.72 -37.72 -7.61
C ALA A 278 -1.84 -37.72 -6.54
N PRO A 279 -1.66 -38.41 -5.40
CA PRO A 279 -2.63 -38.42 -4.30
C PRO A 279 -2.83 -37.02 -3.71
N SER A 280 -3.97 -36.80 -3.07
CA SER A 280 -4.22 -35.61 -2.26
C SER A 280 -3.37 -35.64 -0.98
N GLY A 281 -2.79 -34.51 -0.60
CA GLY A 281 -2.03 -34.38 0.65
C GLY A 281 -1.12 -33.16 0.61
N THR A 282 -0.21 -33.02 1.57
CA THR A 282 0.77 -31.91 1.57
C THR A 282 2.08 -32.38 0.94
N PRO A 283 2.56 -31.75 -0.15
CA PRO A 283 3.81 -32.15 -0.77
C PRO A 283 5.00 -31.73 0.10
N ARG A 284 5.97 -32.62 0.26
CA ARG A 284 7.29 -32.36 0.84
C ARG A 284 8.33 -32.40 -0.28
N TYR A 285 9.03 -31.30 -0.48
CA TYR A 285 10.11 -31.13 -1.46
C TYR A 285 11.44 -31.40 -0.77
N HIS A 286 12.22 -32.32 -1.33
CA HIS A 286 13.56 -32.68 -0.87
C HIS A 286 14.56 -32.36 -1.98
N LEU A 287 15.43 -31.39 -1.72
CA LEU A 287 16.40 -30.89 -2.67
C LEU A 287 17.80 -31.34 -2.25
N THR A 288 18.54 -31.95 -3.17
CA THR A 288 19.95 -32.31 -3.00
C THR A 288 20.80 -31.55 -4.02
N PRO A 289 21.65 -30.59 -3.62
CA PRO A 289 22.44 -29.78 -4.53
C PRO A 289 23.53 -30.65 -5.17
N ARG A 290 23.75 -30.46 -6.48
CA ARG A 290 24.84 -31.07 -7.24
C ARG A 290 26.01 -30.10 -7.44
N SER A 291 25.69 -28.85 -7.76
CA SER A 291 26.67 -27.79 -7.96
C SER A 291 26.02 -26.41 -7.92
N LEU A 292 26.75 -25.44 -7.41
CA LEU A 292 26.41 -24.02 -7.43
C LEU A 292 27.54 -23.24 -8.08
N THR A 293 27.27 -22.56 -9.19
CA THR A 293 28.28 -21.79 -9.94
C THR A 293 27.76 -20.40 -10.26
N GLY A 294 28.22 -19.40 -9.50
CA GLY A 294 27.83 -18.01 -9.69
C GLY A 294 26.33 -17.81 -9.50
N THR A 295 25.60 -17.69 -10.60
CA THR A 295 24.15 -17.46 -10.66
C THR A 295 23.33 -18.73 -10.98
N THR A 296 23.98 -19.89 -11.13
CA THR A 296 23.34 -21.14 -11.54
C THR A 296 23.42 -22.21 -10.46
N ALA A 297 22.29 -22.88 -10.20
CA ALA A 297 22.19 -24.02 -9.29
C ALA A 297 21.71 -25.26 -10.05
N HIS A 298 22.37 -26.40 -9.81
CA HIS A 298 21.92 -27.71 -10.24
C HIS A 298 21.59 -28.57 -9.02
N ALA A 299 20.47 -29.27 -9.04
CA ALA A 299 20.04 -30.13 -7.94
C ALA A 299 19.20 -31.31 -8.42
N ASP A 300 19.11 -32.33 -7.57
CA ASP A 300 18.04 -33.33 -7.65
C ASP A 300 16.90 -32.90 -6.73
N VAL A 301 15.66 -33.03 -7.21
CA VAL A 301 14.46 -32.74 -6.43
C VAL A 301 13.58 -33.97 -6.38
N VAL A 302 13.27 -34.43 -5.16
CA VAL A 302 12.31 -35.50 -4.90
C VAL A 302 11.14 -34.93 -4.13
N VAL A 303 9.92 -35.19 -4.59
CA VAL A 303 8.69 -34.74 -3.93
C VAL A 303 7.93 -35.94 -3.40
N THR A 304 7.49 -35.84 -2.15
CA THR A 304 6.74 -36.88 -1.45
C THR A 304 5.38 -36.35 -0.98
N ILE A 305 4.35 -37.18 -0.98
CA ILE A 305 3.05 -36.93 -0.35
C ILE A 305 2.73 -38.17 0.48
N ASP A 306 2.48 -37.99 1.78
CA ASP A 306 2.19 -39.10 2.71
C ASP A 306 3.18 -40.28 2.59
N GLU A 307 4.48 -39.97 2.54
CA GLU A 307 5.60 -40.93 2.37
C GLU A 307 5.59 -41.73 1.06
N GLN A 308 4.81 -41.30 0.05
CA GLN A 308 4.90 -41.80 -1.31
C GLN A 308 5.67 -40.81 -2.19
N VAL A 309 6.66 -41.26 -2.96
CA VAL A 309 7.33 -40.42 -3.98
C VAL A 309 6.37 -40.17 -5.13
N VAL A 310 6.14 -38.90 -5.45
CA VAL A 310 5.22 -38.46 -6.52
C VAL A 310 5.94 -37.74 -7.67
N LEU A 311 7.14 -37.21 -7.41
CA LEU A 311 8.03 -36.61 -8.43
C LEU A 311 9.49 -36.86 -8.06
N CYS A 312 10.32 -37.13 -9.06
CA CYS A 312 11.78 -37.16 -8.98
C CYS A 312 12.32 -36.48 -10.24
N ALA A 313 12.95 -35.31 -10.08
CA ALA A 313 13.63 -34.57 -11.13
C ALA A 313 15.14 -34.60 -10.86
N GLU A 314 15.90 -35.32 -11.69
CA GLU A 314 17.35 -35.41 -11.58
C GLU A 314 18.04 -34.42 -12.52
N GLY A 315 18.99 -33.65 -11.97
CA GLY A 315 19.74 -32.65 -12.73
C GLY A 315 18.93 -31.41 -13.10
N LEU A 316 17.86 -31.11 -12.35
CA LEU A 316 17.10 -29.88 -12.51
C LEU A 316 18.05 -28.68 -12.31
N ALA A 317 17.85 -27.63 -13.11
CA ALA A 317 18.77 -26.50 -13.17
C ALA A 317 17.99 -25.17 -13.18
N VAL A 318 18.33 -24.28 -12.26
CA VAL A 318 17.79 -22.92 -12.18
C VAL A 318 18.93 -21.93 -12.30
N HIS A 319 18.74 -20.87 -13.06
CA HIS A 319 19.69 -19.78 -13.19
C HIS A 319 18.99 -18.45 -12.87
N LEU A 320 19.62 -17.66 -12.00
CA LEU A 320 19.31 -16.27 -11.71
C LEU A 320 19.80 -15.36 -12.83
N VAL A 321 18.88 -14.72 -13.54
CA VAL A 321 19.16 -13.89 -14.72
C VAL A 321 18.62 -12.47 -14.52
N ALA A 322 19.27 -11.50 -15.16
CA ALA A 322 18.76 -10.14 -15.20
C ALA A 322 17.37 -10.15 -15.88
N ASP A 323 16.36 -9.67 -15.16
CA ASP A 323 15.08 -9.23 -15.75
C ASP A 323 15.03 -7.70 -15.72
N THR A 324 16.21 -7.10 -15.65
CA THR A 324 16.46 -5.69 -15.87
C THR A 324 16.75 -5.54 -17.35
N PRO A 325 16.03 -4.66 -18.01
CA PRO A 325 15.07 -3.71 -17.47
C PRO A 325 13.72 -4.34 -17.18
N LEU A 326 13.02 -3.83 -16.17
CA LEU A 326 11.71 -4.33 -15.74
C LEU A 326 10.74 -4.14 -16.92
N PRO A 327 10.11 -5.16 -17.53
CA PRO A 327 9.19 -4.93 -18.65
C PRO A 327 7.70 -5.00 -18.23
N HIS A 328 7.43 -5.62 -17.07
CA HIS A 328 6.09 -5.91 -16.58
C HIS A 328 5.20 -4.68 -16.36
N TRP A 329 5.78 -3.51 -16.10
CA TRP A 329 5.02 -2.28 -15.85
C TRP A 329 4.19 -1.82 -17.06
N LYS A 330 4.61 -2.17 -18.28
CA LYS A 330 3.83 -1.94 -19.51
C LYS A 330 2.47 -2.65 -19.50
N LEU A 331 2.35 -3.73 -18.72
CA LEU A 331 1.15 -4.56 -18.61
C LEU A 331 0.21 -4.10 -17.49
N LEU A 332 0.71 -3.28 -16.56
CA LEU A 332 -0.06 -2.73 -15.45
C LEU A 332 -1.06 -1.68 -15.97
N GLY A 333 -2.03 -1.31 -15.13
CA GLY A 333 -3.13 -0.39 -15.48
C GLY A 333 -2.67 1.00 -15.96
N PRO A 334 -3.58 1.99 -16.04
CA PRO A 334 -3.16 3.35 -16.37
C PRO A 334 -2.17 3.90 -15.32
N PRO A 335 -1.32 4.89 -15.67
CA PRO A 335 -0.41 5.53 -14.71
C PRO A 335 -1.20 6.06 -13.51
N ALA A 336 -0.72 5.75 -12.30
CA ALA A 336 -1.33 6.22 -11.06
C ALA A 336 -0.51 7.36 -10.46
N VAL A 337 -1.20 8.36 -9.90
CA VAL A 337 -0.55 9.43 -9.12
C VAL A 337 -0.58 9.04 -7.65
N GLN A 338 0.58 9.10 -6.99
CA GLN A 338 0.61 9.02 -5.54
C GLN A 338 0.03 10.30 -4.93
N ARG A 339 -1.17 10.20 -4.36
CA ARG A 339 -1.94 11.35 -3.84
C ARG A 339 -1.59 11.73 -2.41
N THR A 340 -1.15 10.75 -1.62
CA THR A 340 -0.96 10.89 -0.18
C THR A 340 0.48 10.63 0.19
N GLY A 341 0.81 11.05 1.39
CA GLY A 341 2.04 10.70 2.06
C GLY A 341 2.29 9.25 2.42
N ASP A 342 1.44 8.31 2.00
CA ASP A 342 1.58 6.90 2.32
C ASP A 342 2.36 6.22 1.20
N PRO A 343 3.49 5.53 1.48
CA PRO A 343 4.25 4.84 0.45
C PRO A 343 3.40 3.78 -0.24
N VAL A 344 3.17 3.94 -1.54
CA VAL A 344 2.51 2.91 -2.36
C VAL A 344 3.56 2.02 -3.04
N PRO A 345 3.26 0.74 -3.31
CA PRO A 345 4.18 -0.11 -4.06
C PRO A 345 4.54 0.54 -5.40
N LEU A 346 5.83 0.70 -5.69
CA LEU A 346 6.29 1.40 -6.89
C LEU A 346 5.74 0.80 -8.19
N SER A 347 5.52 -0.51 -8.21
CA SER A 347 4.88 -1.20 -9.34
C SER A 347 3.49 -0.61 -9.65
N ALA A 348 2.72 -0.18 -8.65
CA ALA A 348 1.40 0.41 -8.87
C ALA A 348 1.47 1.80 -9.53
N LEU A 349 2.61 2.49 -9.47
CA LEU A 349 2.82 3.81 -10.07
C LEU A 349 3.33 3.74 -11.52
N ALA A 350 3.77 2.58 -11.96
CA ALA A 350 4.48 2.37 -13.23
C ALA A 350 3.55 2.07 -14.43
N GLY A 351 2.22 2.11 -14.25
CA GLY A 351 1.27 1.65 -15.26
C GLY A 351 1.28 2.46 -16.56
N LEU A 352 1.08 1.80 -17.71
CA LEU A 352 0.99 2.44 -19.03
C LEU A 352 -0.23 2.07 -19.87
N ARG A 353 -1.06 1.10 -19.45
CA ARG A 353 -2.15 0.63 -20.30
C ARG A 353 -3.13 1.77 -20.60
N GLY A 354 -3.28 2.10 -21.89
CA GLY A 354 -4.19 3.15 -22.36
C GLY A 354 -3.68 4.58 -22.17
N HIS A 355 -2.39 4.78 -21.86
CA HIS A 355 -1.78 6.10 -21.79
C HIS A 355 -1.35 6.61 -23.18
N ASP A 356 -1.61 7.88 -23.46
CA ASP A 356 -1.17 8.58 -24.68
C ASP A 356 -0.93 10.07 -24.35
N ASP A 357 0.18 10.64 -24.82
CA ASP A 357 0.57 12.04 -24.55
C ASP A 357 0.91 12.80 -25.85
N PRO A 358 -0.08 13.44 -26.50
CA PRO A 358 0.10 14.12 -27.80
C PRO A 358 1.03 15.33 -27.79
N ALA A 359 1.40 15.85 -26.63
CA ALA A 359 2.29 17.01 -26.53
C ALA A 359 3.78 16.64 -26.65
N ALA A 360 4.12 15.36 -26.52
CA ALA A 360 5.51 14.90 -26.57
C ALA A 360 6.16 15.07 -27.95
N ALA A 361 7.42 15.50 -27.94
CA ALA A 361 8.28 15.53 -29.13
C ALA A 361 8.49 14.12 -29.69
N SER A 362 8.76 14.05 -30.99
CA SER A 362 9.12 12.80 -31.67
C SER A 362 10.31 13.02 -32.59
N THR A 363 11.31 12.15 -32.49
CA THR A 363 12.40 12.01 -33.46
C THR A 363 12.47 10.55 -33.90
N ASP A 364 12.62 10.34 -35.21
CA ASP A 364 12.55 9.02 -35.85
C ASP A 364 11.30 8.21 -35.45
N ARG A 365 11.46 7.18 -34.61
CA ARG A 365 10.38 6.30 -34.11
C ARG A 365 10.12 6.44 -32.62
N ILE A 366 10.82 7.35 -31.94
CA ILE A 366 10.74 7.52 -30.48
C ILE A 366 9.92 8.77 -30.20
N ARG A 367 8.96 8.63 -29.28
CA ARG A 367 8.16 9.72 -28.74
C ARG A 367 8.55 9.91 -27.29
N TYR A 368 8.98 11.11 -26.92
CA TYR A 368 9.50 11.37 -25.57
C TYR A 368 8.37 11.73 -24.59
N ASP A 369 7.39 10.84 -24.50
CA ASP A 369 6.27 10.91 -23.56
C ASP A 369 6.61 10.20 -22.23
N HIS A 370 5.61 10.10 -21.35
CA HIS A 370 5.75 9.43 -20.06
C HIS A 370 6.17 7.96 -20.18
N ALA A 371 5.80 7.26 -21.27
CA ALA A 371 6.24 5.90 -21.51
C ALA A 371 7.75 5.84 -21.71
N THR A 372 8.31 6.79 -22.48
CA THR A 372 9.76 6.93 -22.62
C THR A 372 10.44 7.31 -21.31
N MET A 373 9.81 8.13 -20.46
CA MET A 373 10.39 8.47 -19.14
C MET A 373 10.42 7.28 -18.18
N LEU A 374 9.36 6.48 -18.15
CA LEU A 374 9.36 5.22 -17.41
C LEU A 374 10.36 4.22 -18.00
N THR A 375 10.48 4.14 -19.33
CA THR A 375 11.52 3.33 -19.97
C THR A 375 12.92 3.83 -19.57
N ALA A 376 13.12 5.14 -19.47
CA ALA A 376 14.40 5.70 -19.08
C ALA A 376 14.76 5.41 -17.62
N ALA A 377 13.75 5.30 -16.75
CA ALA A 377 13.91 4.92 -15.35
C ALA A 377 14.10 3.40 -15.17
N TRP A 378 13.19 2.59 -15.70
CA TRP A 378 13.08 1.15 -15.39
C TRP A 378 13.06 0.22 -16.60
N GLY A 379 12.84 0.74 -17.81
CA GLY A 379 12.68 -0.04 -19.04
C GLY A 379 13.94 -0.19 -19.91
N PRO A 380 13.81 -0.89 -21.07
CA PRO A 380 14.90 -1.17 -22.00
C PRO A 380 15.51 0.07 -22.61
N ARG A 381 16.81 0.28 -22.36
CA ARG A 381 17.50 1.48 -22.83
C ARG A 381 17.59 1.50 -24.35
N ALA A 382 17.71 0.33 -24.97
CA ALA A 382 17.70 0.16 -26.41
C ALA A 382 16.41 0.66 -27.11
N GLU A 383 15.29 0.78 -26.40
CA GLU A 383 14.05 1.33 -26.96
C GLU A 383 14.08 2.85 -27.14
N ILE A 384 14.91 3.55 -26.35
CA ILE A 384 15.09 5.02 -26.41
C ILE A 384 16.39 5.37 -27.12
N LEU A 385 17.40 4.49 -27.04
CA LEU A 385 18.71 4.71 -27.60
C LEU A 385 19.23 3.41 -28.22
N PRO A 386 19.00 3.20 -29.54
CA PRO A 386 19.40 1.97 -30.21
C PRO A 386 20.90 1.65 -30.00
N GLY A 387 21.18 0.44 -29.51
CA GLY A 387 22.55 -0.01 -29.21
C GLY A 387 23.04 0.31 -27.79
N ALA A 388 22.24 1.01 -26.98
CA ALA A 388 22.57 1.26 -25.57
C ALA A 388 22.51 -0.02 -24.72
N SER A 389 23.43 -0.11 -23.75
CA SER A 389 23.39 -1.14 -22.71
C SER A 389 22.27 -0.89 -21.71
N ASP A 390 21.71 -1.94 -21.12
CA ASP A 390 20.73 -1.81 -20.03
C ASP A 390 21.37 -1.38 -18.69
N ASP A 391 22.70 -1.36 -18.61
CA ASP A 391 23.47 -0.75 -17.52
C ASP A 391 23.71 0.76 -17.70
N ALA A 392 23.21 1.36 -18.80
CA ALA A 392 23.34 2.79 -19.05
C ALA A 392 22.59 3.64 -18.01
N LEU A 393 22.89 4.94 -18.00
CA LEU A 393 22.33 5.90 -17.05
C LEU A 393 20.80 5.90 -17.05
N ARG A 394 20.22 5.85 -15.85
CA ARG A 394 18.78 5.80 -15.62
C ARG A 394 18.27 7.10 -15.01
N LEU A 395 17.01 7.40 -15.27
CA LEU A 395 16.29 8.44 -14.55
C LEU A 395 15.76 7.93 -13.21
N PRO A 396 15.38 8.84 -12.30
CA PRO A 396 14.46 8.52 -11.22
C PRO A 396 13.14 7.96 -11.73
N GLY A 397 12.61 6.99 -11.00
CA GLY A 397 11.29 6.43 -11.21
C GLY A 397 10.24 7.02 -10.26
N PRO A 398 8.95 6.82 -10.53
CA PRO A 398 7.88 7.19 -9.61
C PRO A 398 8.11 6.68 -8.16
N PRO A 399 7.70 7.42 -7.11
CA PRO A 399 7.01 8.72 -7.15
C PRO A 399 7.98 9.92 -7.31
N TYR A 400 9.26 9.68 -7.61
CA TYR A 400 10.29 10.72 -7.74
C TYR A 400 10.65 11.06 -9.20
N LEU A 401 9.91 10.51 -10.17
CA LEU A 401 10.01 10.90 -11.57
C LEU A 401 9.26 12.22 -11.77
N PHE A 402 10.00 13.31 -11.94
CA PHE A 402 9.44 14.64 -12.15
C PHE A 402 9.67 15.14 -13.57
N LEU A 403 9.50 14.22 -14.53
CA LEU A 403 9.58 14.50 -15.96
C LEU A 403 8.42 13.75 -16.63
N THR A 404 7.41 14.49 -17.07
CA THR A 404 6.23 13.92 -17.74
C THR A 404 6.55 13.64 -19.21
N ARG A 405 7.22 14.59 -19.88
CA ARG A 405 7.53 14.53 -21.31
C ARG A 405 8.64 15.49 -21.70
N VAL A 406 9.23 15.29 -22.87
CA VAL A 406 10.07 16.26 -23.57
C VAL A 406 9.29 16.81 -24.77
N THR A 407 9.22 18.13 -24.89
CA THR A 407 8.46 18.83 -25.95
C THR A 407 9.35 19.40 -27.05
N GLU A 408 10.62 19.64 -26.76
CA GLU A 408 11.63 20.05 -27.75
C GLU A 408 12.95 19.36 -27.46
N LEU A 409 13.68 18.95 -28.50
CA LEU A 409 14.95 18.24 -28.37
C LEU A 409 15.89 18.65 -29.51
N SER A 410 17.12 19.02 -29.14
CA SER A 410 18.23 19.27 -30.05
C SER A 410 19.43 18.46 -29.56
N VAL A 411 19.50 17.19 -29.96
CA VAL A 411 20.60 16.28 -29.63
C VAL A 411 20.87 15.34 -30.79
N THR A 412 22.14 15.02 -31.02
CA THR A 412 22.52 13.85 -31.81
C THR A 412 22.79 12.71 -30.84
N HIS A 413 22.00 11.65 -30.91
CA HIS A 413 22.16 10.47 -30.05
C HIS A 413 23.59 9.93 -30.11
N GLY A 414 24.18 9.63 -28.95
CA GLY A 414 25.51 9.01 -28.86
C GLY A 414 26.71 9.96 -28.93
N ASP A 415 26.51 11.26 -29.14
CA ASP A 415 27.60 12.25 -29.22
C ASP A 415 27.46 13.34 -28.15
N PHE A 416 28.49 13.49 -27.31
CA PHE A 416 28.62 14.59 -26.35
C PHE A 416 28.96 15.90 -27.08
N CYS A 417 27.95 16.75 -27.30
CA CYS A 417 28.10 17.99 -28.06
C CYS A 417 27.59 19.20 -27.27
N PRO A 418 28.48 20.14 -26.85
CA PRO A 418 28.05 21.41 -26.30
C PRO A 418 27.08 22.14 -27.26
N GLY A 419 26.02 22.72 -26.71
CA GLY A 419 24.87 23.26 -27.44
C GLY A 419 23.70 22.28 -27.56
N SER A 420 23.89 21.00 -27.21
CA SER A 420 22.77 20.06 -27.09
C SER A 420 21.80 20.54 -26.02
N SER A 421 20.51 20.47 -26.31
CA SER A 421 19.47 21.02 -25.42
C SER A 421 18.18 20.22 -25.49
N LEU A 422 17.37 20.31 -24.43
CA LEU A 422 16.00 19.80 -24.42
C LEU A 422 15.09 20.67 -23.58
N VAL A 423 13.80 20.63 -23.90
CA VAL A 423 12.73 21.26 -23.12
C VAL A 423 11.83 20.16 -22.58
N ALA A 424 11.79 20.03 -21.26
CA ALA A 424 10.99 19.07 -20.55
C ALA A 424 9.82 19.74 -19.83
N GLU A 425 8.72 19.00 -19.66
CA GLU A 425 7.57 19.44 -18.87
C GLU A 425 7.28 18.41 -17.76
N TYR A 426 6.89 18.94 -16.61
CA TYR A 426 6.28 18.18 -15.53
C TYR A 426 4.90 18.73 -15.23
N ASP A 427 3.88 17.92 -15.50
CA ASP A 427 2.51 18.23 -15.09
C ASP A 427 2.37 17.98 -13.60
N VAL A 428 2.09 19.02 -12.82
CA VAL A 428 1.94 18.89 -11.38
C VAL A 428 0.50 18.49 -11.08
N PRO A 429 0.22 17.25 -10.63
CA PRO A 429 -1.15 16.84 -10.40
C PRO A 429 -1.76 17.66 -9.26
N ARG A 430 -3.04 18.02 -9.39
CA ARG A 430 -3.78 18.75 -8.33
C ARG A 430 -3.72 18.05 -6.97
N HIS A 431 -3.71 16.71 -6.99
CA HIS A 431 -3.60 15.87 -5.80
C HIS A 431 -2.36 14.99 -5.92
N VAL A 432 -1.27 15.42 -5.29
CA VAL A 432 0.02 14.72 -5.28
C VAL A 432 0.62 14.76 -3.88
N TRP A 433 1.32 13.69 -3.51
CA TRP A 433 1.81 13.44 -2.16
C TRP A 433 2.60 14.61 -1.55
N PHE A 434 3.51 15.22 -2.32
CA PHE A 434 4.34 16.30 -1.78
C PHE A 434 3.52 17.56 -1.47
N ARG A 435 2.49 17.90 -2.27
CA ARG A 435 1.59 19.03 -1.99
C ARG A 435 0.74 18.79 -0.75
N GLU A 436 0.24 17.57 -0.61
CA GLU A 436 -0.55 17.17 0.55
C GLU A 436 0.29 17.28 1.84
N GLN A 437 1.56 16.91 1.77
CA GLN A 437 2.46 16.91 2.92
C GLN A 437 3.04 18.27 3.30
N SER A 438 3.37 19.15 2.35
CA SER A 438 3.98 20.45 2.63
C SER A 438 3.03 21.65 2.45
N GLY A 439 1.94 21.48 1.68
CA GLY A 439 1.08 22.58 1.25
C GLY A 439 1.63 23.43 0.11
N THR A 440 2.85 23.14 -0.37
CA THR A 440 3.56 23.88 -1.45
C THR A 440 4.34 22.88 -2.33
N VAL A 441 5.18 23.37 -3.26
CA VAL A 441 6.18 22.52 -3.92
C VAL A 441 7.49 22.58 -3.10
N PRO A 442 7.94 21.49 -2.46
CA PRO A 442 9.12 21.50 -1.60
C PRO A 442 10.42 21.67 -2.41
N VAL A 443 11.51 22.10 -1.76
CA VAL A 443 12.76 22.43 -2.47
C VAL A 443 13.36 21.21 -3.14
N ALA A 444 13.22 20.02 -2.54
CA ALA A 444 13.69 18.79 -3.15
C ALA A 444 13.02 18.54 -4.51
N VAL A 445 11.71 18.75 -4.59
CA VAL A 445 10.94 18.54 -5.83
C VAL A 445 11.30 19.60 -6.88
N LEU A 446 11.44 20.87 -6.48
CA LEU A 446 11.85 21.94 -7.40
C LEU A 446 13.23 21.70 -7.98
N LEU A 447 14.20 21.27 -7.15
CA LEU A 447 15.53 20.91 -7.62
C LEU A 447 15.47 19.74 -8.60
N GLU A 448 14.73 18.68 -8.30
CA GLU A 448 14.63 17.55 -9.22
C GLU A 448 13.96 17.89 -10.55
N ILE A 449 12.90 18.71 -10.55
CA ILE A 449 12.26 19.22 -11.77
C ILE A 449 13.25 20.02 -12.63
N ALA A 450 14.18 20.74 -11.98
CA ALA A 450 15.22 21.49 -12.65
C ALA A 450 16.39 20.61 -13.14
N LEU A 451 16.67 19.49 -12.46
CA LEU A 451 17.90 18.70 -12.61
C LEU A 451 17.73 17.38 -13.36
N GLN A 452 16.61 16.69 -13.25
CA GLN A 452 16.35 15.45 -14.01
C GLN A 452 16.44 15.63 -15.53
N PRO A 453 15.99 16.76 -16.12
CA PRO A 453 16.20 17.03 -17.55
C PRO A 453 17.69 17.01 -17.96
N CYS A 454 18.61 17.46 -17.10
CA CYS A 454 20.05 17.35 -17.36
C CYS A 454 20.48 15.88 -17.44
N GLY A 455 20.09 15.07 -16.45
CA GLY A 455 20.38 13.64 -16.44
C GLY A 455 19.76 12.89 -17.63
N PHE A 456 18.58 13.32 -18.10
CA PHE A 456 17.96 12.75 -19.29
C PHE A 456 18.74 13.10 -20.56
N LEU A 457 19.14 14.37 -20.71
CA LEU A 457 19.98 14.81 -21.83
C LEU A 457 21.29 14.04 -21.87
N THR A 458 21.98 13.91 -20.73
CA THR A 458 23.17 13.07 -20.58
C THR A 458 22.90 11.63 -21.02
N ALA A 459 21.77 11.03 -20.60
CA ALA A 459 21.43 9.65 -20.92
C ALA A 459 21.05 9.43 -22.41
N LEU A 460 20.73 10.49 -23.16
CA LEU A 460 20.54 10.44 -24.62
C LEU A 460 21.86 10.60 -25.39
N MET A 461 22.79 11.39 -24.86
CA MET A 461 24.13 11.58 -25.44
C MET A 461 25.04 10.38 -25.13
N ASN A 462 24.88 9.75 -23.97
CA ASN A 462 25.68 8.61 -23.55
C ASN A 462 24.95 7.28 -23.82
N GLY A 463 25.24 6.67 -24.97
CA GLY A 463 24.79 5.31 -25.30
C GLY A 463 25.21 4.25 -24.29
N GLY A 464 26.37 4.43 -23.65
CA GLY A 464 27.01 3.42 -22.83
C GLY A 464 27.41 2.18 -23.63
N THR A 465 28.62 1.67 -23.39
CA THR A 465 28.96 0.29 -23.78
C THR A 465 28.81 -0.61 -22.54
N ALA A 466 28.66 -1.93 -22.73
CA ALA A 466 28.53 -2.86 -21.61
C ALA A 466 29.72 -2.82 -20.63
N ASP A 467 30.88 -2.35 -21.07
CA ASP A 467 32.11 -2.25 -20.27
C ASP A 467 32.18 -0.96 -19.41
N GLU A 468 31.33 0.03 -19.65
CA GLU A 468 31.36 1.34 -18.98
C GLU A 468 30.14 1.52 -18.06
N GLN A 469 30.16 0.91 -16.87
CA GLN A 469 29.14 1.10 -15.83
C GLN A 469 29.27 2.46 -15.13
N LEU A 470 29.08 3.55 -15.88
CA LEU A 470 29.14 4.90 -15.35
C LEU A 470 27.90 5.24 -14.50
N ARG A 471 28.09 6.14 -13.55
CA ARG A 471 27.07 6.70 -12.65
C ARG A 471 27.10 8.21 -12.75
N ILE A 472 25.92 8.82 -12.75
CA ILE A 472 25.79 10.28 -12.78
C ILE A 472 25.59 10.82 -11.36
N ARG A 473 26.34 11.86 -10.99
CA ARG A 473 26.15 12.58 -9.72
C ARG A 473 26.17 14.07 -9.98
N ASN A 474 25.21 14.79 -9.40
CA ASN A 474 25.31 16.23 -9.33
C ASN A 474 26.47 16.62 -8.38
N LEU A 475 27.29 17.58 -8.77
CA LEU A 475 28.45 18.03 -7.99
C LEU A 475 28.24 19.43 -7.43
N ASP A 476 27.80 20.35 -8.26
CA ASP A 476 27.68 21.76 -7.92
C ASP A 476 26.48 22.35 -8.66
N GLY A 477 25.95 23.43 -8.14
CA GLY A 477 24.99 24.21 -8.88
C GLY A 477 24.89 25.63 -8.37
N ARG A 478 24.37 26.48 -9.24
CA ARG A 478 24.04 27.87 -8.96
C ARG A 478 22.69 28.17 -9.61
N LEU A 479 21.60 28.15 -8.83
CA LEU A 479 20.24 28.34 -9.34
C LEU A 479 19.54 29.44 -8.55
N SER A 480 19.18 30.53 -9.23
CA SER A 480 18.50 31.68 -8.61
C SER A 480 16.99 31.49 -8.69
N THR A 481 16.29 31.75 -7.57
CA THR A 481 14.83 31.87 -7.58
C THR A 481 14.43 33.26 -8.05
N VAL A 482 13.99 33.37 -9.30
CA VAL A 482 13.54 34.62 -9.94
C VAL A 482 12.15 35.01 -9.47
N ARG A 483 11.28 34.00 -9.32
CA ARG A 483 9.92 34.16 -8.80
C ARG A 483 9.52 32.92 -8.03
N GLU A 484 8.73 33.13 -6.99
CA GLU A 484 8.12 32.05 -6.21
C GLU A 484 7.24 31.16 -7.09
N VAL A 485 7.36 29.84 -6.88
CA VAL A 485 6.48 28.86 -7.53
C VAL A 485 5.20 28.74 -6.71
N PRO A 486 4.02 29.07 -7.29
CA PRO A 486 2.79 29.08 -6.53
C PRO A 486 2.39 27.66 -6.08
N PRO A 487 1.76 27.49 -4.91
CA PRO A 487 1.36 26.18 -4.40
C PRO A 487 0.44 25.38 -5.33
N ASP A 488 -0.34 26.06 -6.18
CA ASP A 488 -1.30 25.48 -7.10
C ASP A 488 -0.80 25.34 -8.54
N VAL A 489 0.51 25.58 -8.80
CA VAL A 489 1.13 25.52 -10.14
C VAL A 489 0.64 24.32 -10.96
N GLY A 490 0.24 24.53 -12.21
CA GLY A 490 -0.28 23.45 -13.06
C GLY A 490 0.83 22.66 -13.74
N SER A 491 1.86 23.36 -14.18
CA SER A 491 2.97 22.78 -14.95
C SER A 491 4.28 23.51 -14.69
N LEU A 492 5.38 22.77 -14.70
CA LEU A 492 6.74 23.30 -14.68
C LEU A 492 7.45 22.87 -15.97
N ARG A 493 7.94 23.85 -16.72
CA ARG A 493 8.65 23.65 -17.99
C ARG A 493 10.12 24.00 -17.82
N THR A 494 11.01 23.03 -18.01
CA THR A 494 12.46 23.18 -17.81
C THR A 494 13.20 23.06 -19.14
N THR A 495 13.89 24.12 -19.53
CA THR A 495 14.85 24.11 -20.63
C THR A 495 16.25 23.87 -20.07
N VAL A 496 16.96 22.89 -20.63
CA VAL A 496 18.36 22.63 -20.30
C VAL A 496 19.23 22.62 -21.54
N GLU A 497 20.44 23.16 -21.41
CA GLU A 497 21.44 23.21 -22.47
C GLU A 497 22.79 22.78 -21.89
N LEU A 498 23.44 21.81 -22.53
CA LEU A 498 24.82 21.44 -22.22
C LEU A 498 25.75 22.53 -22.74
N THR A 499 26.45 23.21 -21.84
CA THR A 499 27.29 24.36 -22.19
C THR A 499 28.78 24.03 -22.25
N ASP A 500 29.23 23.05 -21.47
CA ASP A 500 30.64 22.69 -21.37
C ASP A 500 30.82 21.24 -20.94
N ILE A 501 31.93 20.62 -21.37
CA ILE A 501 32.29 19.24 -21.07
C ILE A 501 33.79 19.14 -20.84
N GLU A 502 34.19 18.62 -19.70
CA GLU A 502 35.58 18.36 -19.35
C GLU A 502 35.79 16.87 -19.05
N HIS A 503 36.94 16.33 -19.46
CA HIS A 503 37.32 14.94 -19.16
C HIS A 503 38.52 14.94 -18.21
N TRP A 504 38.37 14.28 -17.07
CA TRP A 504 39.40 14.21 -16.03
C TRP A 504 39.45 12.80 -15.44
N ASP A 505 40.57 12.10 -15.62
CA ASP A 505 40.86 10.80 -15.00
C ASP A 505 39.72 9.76 -15.11
N GLY A 506 39.13 9.57 -16.30
CA GLY A 506 38.02 8.63 -16.49
C GLY A 506 36.66 9.12 -15.94
N THR A 507 36.59 10.35 -15.43
CA THR A 507 35.36 11.07 -15.11
C THR A 507 35.07 12.13 -16.18
N THR A 508 33.82 12.23 -16.63
CA THR A 508 33.35 13.33 -17.49
C THR A 508 32.55 14.30 -16.66
N ILE A 509 32.93 15.58 -16.67
CA ILE A 509 32.23 16.67 -16.00
C ILE A 509 31.42 17.44 -17.03
N GLU A 510 30.13 17.59 -16.78
CA GLU A 510 29.19 18.28 -17.66
C GLU A 510 28.61 19.50 -16.97
N THR A 511 28.64 20.65 -17.65
CA THR A 511 28.01 21.88 -17.15
C THR A 511 26.78 22.22 -17.98
N PHE A 512 25.63 22.33 -17.31
CA PHE A 512 24.35 22.69 -17.93
C PHE A 512 23.91 24.09 -17.54
N ARG A 513 23.29 24.80 -18.48
CA ARG A 513 22.42 25.94 -18.20
C ARG A 513 20.99 25.44 -18.02
N VAL A 514 20.30 25.97 -17.02
CA VAL A 514 18.92 25.58 -16.66
C VAL A 514 18.04 26.82 -16.59
N HIS A 515 16.86 26.75 -17.21
CA HIS A 515 15.81 27.75 -17.14
C HIS A 515 14.47 27.05 -16.91
N CYS A 516 13.76 27.40 -15.85
CA CYS A 516 12.52 26.74 -15.46
C CYS A 516 11.38 27.76 -15.33
N GLU A 517 10.28 27.49 -16.01
CA GLU A 517 9.05 28.28 -16.00
C GLU A 517 7.95 27.56 -15.22
N ALA A 518 7.28 28.25 -14.30
CA ALA A 518 6.07 27.80 -13.64
C ALA A 518 4.86 28.44 -14.34
N ASP A 519 3.98 27.64 -14.95
CA ASP A 519 2.82 28.10 -15.73
C ASP A 519 3.16 29.22 -16.74
N GLY A 520 4.30 29.07 -17.44
CA GLY A 520 4.79 30.00 -18.47
C GLY A 520 5.50 31.25 -17.94
N VAL A 521 5.84 31.28 -16.64
CA VAL A 521 6.55 32.38 -15.99
C VAL A 521 7.88 31.90 -15.44
N THR A 522 9.00 32.55 -15.80
CA THR A 522 10.33 32.23 -15.25
C THR A 522 10.32 32.21 -13.72
N ALA A 523 10.63 31.05 -13.16
CA ALA A 523 10.71 30.80 -11.73
C ALA A 523 12.15 30.56 -11.27
N LEU A 524 12.91 29.75 -12.00
CA LEU A 524 14.30 29.40 -11.66
C LEU A 524 15.22 29.59 -12.87
N GLU A 525 16.44 30.08 -12.65
CA GLU A 525 17.46 30.18 -13.70
C GLU A 525 18.87 29.99 -13.15
N GLY A 526 19.76 29.39 -13.94
CA GLY A 526 21.15 29.24 -13.52
C GLY A 526 21.92 28.12 -14.21
N THR A 527 22.88 27.53 -13.50
CA THR A 527 23.78 26.50 -14.01
C THR A 527 23.96 25.37 -13.03
N THR A 528 24.24 24.16 -13.51
CA THR A 528 24.49 22.98 -12.68
C THR A 528 25.59 22.11 -13.29
N VAL A 529 26.32 21.39 -12.46
CA VAL A 529 27.47 20.57 -12.84
C VAL A 529 27.23 19.13 -12.42
N PHE A 530 27.38 18.20 -13.37
CA PHE A 530 27.30 16.76 -13.13
C PHE A 530 28.61 16.07 -13.44
N ALA A 531 28.85 14.93 -12.80
CA ALA A 531 29.93 14.03 -13.10
C ALA A 531 29.38 12.67 -13.53
N LEU A 532 29.89 12.15 -14.64
CA LEU A 532 29.77 10.75 -15.03
C LEU A 532 31.07 10.05 -14.63
N THR A 533 30.97 9.08 -13.74
CA THR A 533 32.15 8.45 -13.13
C THR A 533 31.86 6.99 -12.80
N SER A 534 32.90 6.18 -12.57
CA SER A 534 32.74 4.77 -12.19
C SER A 534 32.32 4.60 -10.73
N ALA A 535 31.71 3.46 -10.39
CA ALA A 535 31.39 3.11 -9.01
C ALA A 535 32.64 3.07 -8.09
N GLU A 536 33.79 2.67 -8.63
CA GLU A 536 35.07 2.65 -7.90
C GLU A 536 35.49 4.07 -7.49
N GLN A 537 35.40 5.03 -8.41
CA GLN A 537 35.76 6.43 -8.13
C GLN A 537 34.81 7.08 -7.14
N LEU A 538 33.51 6.78 -7.21
CA LEU A 538 32.53 7.23 -6.20
C LEU A 538 32.87 6.71 -4.79
N THR A 539 33.36 5.47 -4.70
CA THR A 539 33.76 4.86 -3.42
C THR A 539 35.00 5.54 -2.83
N ALA A 540 35.91 6.02 -3.67
CA ALA A 540 37.14 6.70 -3.26
C ALA A 540 36.94 8.15 -2.75
N GLN A 541 35.73 8.71 -2.81
CA GLN A 541 35.46 10.10 -2.42
C GLN A 541 35.68 10.36 -0.92
N THR A 542 36.50 11.37 -0.61
CA THR A 542 36.88 11.72 0.76
C THR A 542 35.97 12.75 1.43
N GLY A 543 35.03 13.37 0.71
CA GLY A 543 34.19 14.43 1.24
C GLY A 543 34.74 15.84 1.00
N LEU A 544 34.07 16.82 1.61
CA LEU A 544 34.55 18.19 1.75
C LEU A 544 35.64 18.27 2.84
N PRO A 545 36.58 19.23 2.76
CA PRO A 545 37.61 19.41 3.78
C PRO A 545 37.02 19.62 5.18
N VAL A 546 37.51 18.87 6.18
CA VAL A 546 37.04 18.91 7.57
C VAL A 546 38.13 19.47 8.48
N THR A 547 37.78 20.49 9.27
CA THR A 547 38.68 21.06 10.29
C THR A 547 38.45 20.42 11.67
N ASP A 548 39.39 20.59 12.61
CA ASP A 548 39.20 20.13 14.00
C ASP A 548 38.06 20.87 14.70
N HIS A 549 37.81 22.13 14.30
CA HIS A 549 36.66 22.89 14.78
C HIS A 549 35.34 22.25 14.35
N ASP A 550 35.25 21.81 13.09
CA ASP A 550 34.05 21.13 12.57
C ASP A 550 33.76 19.84 13.36
N ARG A 551 34.78 19.01 13.60
CA ARG A 551 34.63 17.76 14.39
C ARG A 551 34.18 18.04 15.83
N SER A 552 34.74 19.08 16.44
CA SER A 552 34.33 19.51 17.79
C SER A 552 32.88 19.99 17.81
N ARG A 553 32.42 20.70 16.78
CA ARG A 553 31.02 21.15 16.68
C ARG A 553 30.06 19.99 16.54
N LEU A 554 30.38 19.03 15.68
CA LEU A 554 29.55 17.86 15.40
C LEU A 554 29.23 17.06 16.68
N THR A 555 30.17 16.98 17.61
CA THR A 555 30.04 16.23 18.88
C THR A 555 29.71 17.10 20.09
N GLN A 556 29.54 18.42 19.90
CA GLN A 556 29.31 19.34 21.02
C GLN A 556 27.97 19.01 21.74
N PRO A 557 27.96 18.85 23.07
CA PRO A 557 26.73 18.68 23.84
C PRO A 557 25.84 19.94 23.76
N CYS A 558 24.52 19.73 23.82
CA CYS A 558 23.53 20.79 23.90
C CYS A 558 22.76 20.66 25.23
N GLU A 559 22.49 21.78 25.89
CA GLU A 559 21.68 21.80 27.11
C GLU A 559 20.19 21.61 26.80
N HIS A 560 19.75 21.98 25.60
CA HIS A 560 18.39 21.72 25.16
C HIS A 560 18.16 20.22 24.93
N PRO A 561 17.03 19.67 25.39
CA PRO A 561 16.73 18.25 25.21
C PRO A 561 16.58 17.91 23.72
N VAL A 562 16.95 16.68 23.39
CA VAL A 562 16.71 16.13 22.05
C VAL A 562 15.20 16.07 21.81
N VAL A 563 14.76 16.59 20.66
CA VAL A 563 13.37 16.49 20.22
C VAL A 563 13.26 15.39 19.18
N ASP A 564 12.46 14.36 19.46
CA ASP A 564 12.12 13.32 18.49
C ASP A 564 11.04 13.83 17.53
N LEU A 565 11.43 14.16 16.30
CA LEU A 565 10.51 14.68 15.27
C LEU A 565 9.62 13.57 14.70
N ARG A 566 10.05 12.30 14.78
CA ARG A 566 9.23 11.15 14.35
C ARG A 566 7.99 10.95 15.22
N SER A 567 8.06 11.37 16.49
CA SER A 567 6.91 11.41 17.40
C SER A 567 5.86 12.48 17.04
N ARG A 568 6.15 13.31 16.02
CA ARG A 568 5.31 14.40 15.51
C ARG A 568 4.83 15.36 16.60
N PRO A 569 5.73 15.96 17.40
CA PRO A 569 5.38 16.89 18.46
C PRO A 569 4.51 18.05 17.95
N ALA A 570 3.39 18.31 18.64
CA ALA A 570 2.37 19.30 18.22
C ALA A 570 2.95 20.67 17.85
N ARG A 571 4.04 21.09 18.49
CA ARG A 571 4.73 22.34 18.18
C ARG A 571 5.21 22.47 16.74
N PHE A 572 5.70 21.38 16.14
CA PHE A 572 6.27 21.39 14.79
C PHE A 572 5.28 20.93 13.71
N PHE A 573 4.13 20.37 14.10
CA PHE A 573 3.19 19.72 13.18
C PHE A 573 1.72 20.13 13.34
N GLY A 574 1.31 20.68 14.49
CA GLY A 574 -0.10 20.95 14.84
C GLY A 574 -0.61 22.34 14.47
N ARG A 575 0.25 23.17 13.86
CA ARG A 575 0.00 24.59 13.55
C ARG A 575 0.13 24.86 12.05
N SER A 576 -0.23 26.07 11.60
CA SER A 576 -0.13 26.41 10.17
C SER A 576 1.32 26.41 9.65
N ALA A 577 2.25 27.01 10.40
CA ALA A 577 3.69 26.89 10.18
C ALA A 577 4.16 25.54 10.74
N ARG A 578 4.49 24.61 9.85
CA ARG A 578 4.80 23.22 10.20
C ARG A 578 5.87 22.61 9.31
N LEU A 579 6.49 21.55 9.83
CA LEU A 579 7.31 20.63 9.04
C LEU A 579 6.41 19.78 8.12
N PRO A 580 6.96 19.23 7.03
CA PRO A 580 6.17 18.45 6.08
C PRO A 580 5.72 17.09 6.66
N GLY A 581 4.78 16.44 5.96
CA GLY A 581 4.30 15.10 6.26
C GLY A 581 5.36 13.99 6.15
N GLN A 582 4.97 12.77 6.53
CA GLN A 582 5.88 11.65 6.83
C GLN A 582 6.87 11.26 5.72
N MET A 583 6.52 11.35 4.44
CA MET A 583 7.41 10.95 3.35
C MET A 583 8.46 12.00 3.01
N LEU A 584 8.11 13.29 3.16
CA LEU A 584 9.03 14.41 2.99
C LEU A 584 9.81 14.73 4.25
N LEU A 585 9.38 14.29 5.43
CA LEU A 585 10.11 14.52 6.68
C LEU A 585 11.45 13.77 6.65
N VAL A 586 12.55 14.50 6.42
CA VAL A 586 13.89 13.90 6.33
C VAL A 586 14.55 13.80 7.71
N LEU A 587 14.28 14.76 8.62
CA LEU A 587 14.90 14.81 9.94
C LEU A 587 14.17 13.91 10.96
N ASP A 588 14.91 13.04 11.64
CA ASP A 588 14.37 12.19 12.71
C ASP A 588 14.36 12.91 14.06
N ARG A 589 15.44 13.65 14.36
CA ARG A 589 15.63 14.28 15.68
C ARG A 589 16.40 15.58 15.61
N LEU A 590 15.97 16.57 16.40
CA LEU A 590 16.72 17.80 16.67
C LEU A 590 17.64 17.54 17.87
N THR A 591 18.96 17.41 17.63
CA THR A 591 19.95 17.04 18.66
C THR A 591 20.78 18.22 19.17
N GLY A 592 20.59 19.42 18.61
CA GLY A 592 21.22 20.63 19.09
C GLY A 592 20.45 21.89 18.69
N TYR A 593 20.28 22.78 19.65
CA TYR A 593 19.73 24.13 19.47
C TYR A 593 20.50 25.09 20.37
N TRP A 594 21.27 26.01 19.79
CA TRP A 594 21.99 27.06 20.51
C TRP A 594 21.49 28.41 20.00
N PRO A 595 20.51 29.06 20.67
CA PRO A 595 19.81 30.23 20.14
C PRO A 595 20.73 31.43 19.88
N ASP A 596 21.80 31.57 20.67
CA ASP A 596 22.81 32.63 20.53
C ASP A 596 24.12 32.11 19.91
N GLY A 597 24.08 30.90 19.32
CA GLY A 597 25.23 30.25 18.68
C GLY A 597 25.48 30.74 17.26
N GLY A 598 26.52 30.18 16.64
CA GLY A 598 26.91 30.49 15.27
C GLY A 598 27.73 31.79 15.15
N PRO A 599 28.34 32.04 13.98
CA PRO A 599 29.22 33.18 13.75
C PRO A 599 28.50 34.54 13.83
N ALA A 600 27.21 34.60 13.50
CA ALA A 600 26.39 35.80 13.63
C ALA A 600 25.76 35.97 15.02
N GLY A 601 25.88 34.97 15.91
CA GLY A 601 25.21 34.96 17.21
C GLY A 601 23.68 34.91 17.13
N LEU A 602 23.13 34.47 16.00
CA LEU A 602 21.68 34.42 15.74
C LEU A 602 21.09 33.02 15.89
N GLY A 603 21.92 31.99 16.03
CA GLY A 603 21.48 30.62 16.19
C GLY A 603 22.40 29.62 15.52
N ARG A 604 22.55 28.46 16.16
CA ARG A 604 23.11 27.25 15.57
C ARG A 604 22.21 26.06 15.86
N LEU A 605 22.04 25.17 14.90
CA LEU A 605 21.22 23.98 15.02
C LEU A 605 21.95 22.73 14.53
N ARG A 606 21.58 21.59 15.11
CA ARG A 606 22.01 20.26 14.67
C ARG A 606 20.82 19.30 14.72
N ALA A 607 20.62 18.54 13.66
CA ALA A 607 19.64 17.47 13.58
C ALA A 607 20.25 16.22 12.95
N GLU A 608 19.59 15.08 13.15
CA GLU A 608 20.03 13.80 12.64
C GLU A 608 18.89 13.04 11.96
N CYS A 609 19.27 12.19 11.01
CA CYS A 609 18.43 11.24 10.31
C CYS A 609 19.16 9.89 10.29
N GLU A 610 18.52 8.84 10.78
CA GLU A 610 19.02 7.48 10.63
C GLU A 610 18.77 7.00 9.20
N VAL A 611 19.81 6.47 8.56
CA VAL A 611 19.72 5.98 7.19
C VAL A 611 19.09 4.59 7.22
N ARG A 612 17.99 4.42 6.46
CA ARG A 612 17.23 3.18 6.39
C ARG A 612 17.16 2.71 4.95
N ALA A 613 17.63 1.49 4.67
CA ALA A 613 17.68 0.96 3.32
C ALA A 613 16.29 0.84 2.67
N GLU A 614 15.23 0.66 3.46
CA GLU A 614 13.84 0.63 3.02
C GLU A 614 13.26 2.00 2.63
N ALA A 615 13.99 3.09 2.88
CA ALA A 615 13.50 4.43 2.58
C ALA A 615 13.10 4.56 1.11
N TRP A 616 11.92 5.14 0.86
CA TRP A 616 11.26 5.15 -0.45
C TRP A 616 12.14 5.74 -1.56
N TYR A 617 12.98 6.72 -1.23
CA TYR A 617 13.84 7.42 -2.18
C TYR A 617 14.97 6.53 -2.72
N PHE A 618 15.44 5.51 -1.99
CA PHE A 618 16.46 4.59 -2.54
C PHE A 618 15.90 3.75 -3.68
N LYS A 619 14.62 3.38 -3.60
CA LYS A 619 13.91 2.64 -4.64
C LYS A 619 13.49 3.55 -5.81
N ALA A 620 13.21 4.83 -5.53
CA ALA A 620 12.72 5.76 -6.52
C ALA A 620 13.84 6.51 -7.28
N HIS A 621 15.01 6.75 -6.67
CA HIS A 621 15.99 7.68 -7.24
C HIS A 621 16.80 7.13 -8.41
N PHE A 622 17.47 5.98 -8.29
CA PHE A 622 18.10 5.33 -9.44
C PHE A 622 18.03 3.81 -9.30
N PHE A 623 17.37 3.17 -10.27
CA PHE A 623 17.33 1.72 -10.36
C PHE A 623 18.74 1.16 -10.66
N ASN A 624 19.14 0.10 -9.96
CA ASN A 624 20.50 -0.46 -9.96
C ASN A 624 21.62 0.46 -9.41
N ASP A 625 21.29 1.59 -8.81
CA ASP A 625 22.23 2.53 -8.19
C ASP A 625 21.60 3.26 -6.98
N PRO A 626 21.20 2.52 -5.93
CA PRO A 626 20.44 3.10 -4.82
C PRO A 626 21.30 4.13 -4.05
N VAL A 627 20.89 5.39 -4.11
CA VAL A 627 21.56 6.52 -3.46
C VAL A 627 20.52 7.57 -3.06
N GLN A 628 20.71 8.27 -1.94
CA GLN A 628 19.83 9.38 -1.57
C GLN A 628 20.00 10.54 -2.57
N PRO A 629 18.90 11.14 -3.06
CA PRO A 629 18.96 12.38 -3.83
C PRO A 629 19.60 13.53 -3.04
N GLY A 630 20.54 14.25 -3.64
CA GLY A 630 21.16 15.43 -3.02
C GLY A 630 20.15 16.54 -2.70
N SER A 631 19.09 16.63 -3.50
CA SER A 631 17.93 17.50 -3.31
C SER A 631 17.22 17.26 -1.96
N LEU A 632 17.16 16.01 -1.46
CA LEU A 632 16.66 15.71 -0.10
C LEU A 632 17.61 16.19 1.00
N GLY A 633 18.91 16.24 0.75
CA GLY A 633 19.88 16.83 1.67
C GLY A 633 19.66 18.34 1.85
N VAL A 634 19.34 19.05 0.77
CA VAL A 634 18.96 20.47 0.82
C VAL A 634 17.63 20.66 1.56
N GLU A 635 16.64 19.82 1.27
CA GLU A 635 15.36 19.80 1.98
C GLU A 635 15.52 19.58 3.49
N ALA A 636 16.42 18.68 3.92
CA ALA A 636 16.73 18.46 5.32
C ALA A 636 17.27 19.75 6.00
N MET A 637 18.09 20.53 5.30
CA MET A 637 18.56 21.83 5.81
C MET A 637 17.43 22.87 5.89
N CYS A 638 16.54 22.93 4.89
CA CYS A 638 15.33 23.76 4.93
C CYS A 638 14.42 23.40 6.12
N GLN A 639 14.25 22.11 6.39
CA GLN A 639 13.48 21.63 7.55
C GLN A 639 14.15 22.02 8.87
N LEU A 640 15.47 21.99 8.95
CA LEU A 640 16.19 22.44 10.14
C LEU A 640 16.04 23.95 10.37
N LEU A 641 16.09 24.75 9.30
CA LEU A 641 15.81 26.18 9.37
C LEU A 641 14.34 26.47 9.73
N SER A 642 13.43 25.65 9.24
CA SER A 642 12.00 25.70 9.61
C SER A 642 11.80 25.38 11.10
N CYS A 643 12.54 24.42 11.64
CA CYS A 643 12.57 24.17 13.09
C CYS A 643 13.02 25.41 13.86
N TYR A 644 14.05 26.12 13.37
CA TYR A 644 14.52 27.37 13.98
C TYR A 644 13.42 28.46 13.97
N LEU A 645 12.73 28.67 12.85
CA LEU A 645 11.65 29.66 12.73
C LEU A 645 10.49 29.36 13.69
N ILE A 646 10.05 28.10 13.75
CA ILE A 646 9.03 27.63 14.71
C ILE A 646 9.53 27.81 16.15
N GLN A 647 10.82 27.58 16.40
CA GLN A 647 11.43 27.79 17.71
C GLN A 647 11.36 29.25 18.16
N ARG A 648 11.54 30.19 17.21
CA ARG A 648 11.48 31.64 17.43
C ARG A 648 10.06 32.20 17.53
N GLY A 649 9.04 31.36 17.39
CA GLY A 649 7.63 31.75 17.58
C GLY A 649 6.87 32.06 16.29
N VAL A 650 7.39 31.68 15.11
CA VAL A 650 6.58 31.65 13.89
C VAL A 650 5.55 30.54 14.04
N ASP A 651 4.28 30.90 14.20
CA ASP A 651 3.22 29.96 14.48
C ASP A 651 1.95 30.14 13.61
N ASP A 652 0.77 30.26 14.21
CA ASP A 652 -0.51 30.20 13.50
C ASP A 652 -0.74 31.44 12.64
N GLY A 653 -1.32 31.24 11.46
CA GLY A 653 -1.53 32.30 10.47
C GLY A 653 -0.37 32.52 9.51
N PHE A 654 0.74 31.76 9.64
CA PHE A 654 1.84 31.74 8.67
C PHE A 654 2.06 30.34 8.07
N ARG A 655 2.68 30.28 6.88
CA ARG A 655 3.24 29.06 6.29
C ARG A 655 4.73 29.27 6.01
N LEU A 656 5.47 28.16 6.01
CA LEU A 656 6.91 28.16 5.74
C LEU A 656 7.15 27.76 4.29
N GLU A 657 7.95 28.54 3.58
CA GLU A 657 8.23 28.33 2.16
C GLU A 657 9.74 28.28 1.92
N PRO A 658 10.29 27.08 1.71
CA PRO A 658 11.67 26.92 1.27
C PRO A 658 11.91 27.61 -0.07
N VAL A 659 13.04 28.30 -0.18
CA VAL A 659 13.53 28.87 -1.44
C VAL A 659 14.65 27.99 -1.96
N VAL A 660 14.70 27.75 -3.27
CA VAL A 660 15.82 27.01 -3.88
C VAL A 660 17.11 27.77 -3.59
N PRO A 661 18.14 27.14 -2.99
CA PRO A 661 19.36 27.84 -2.64
C PRO A 661 20.12 28.29 -3.88
N ASP A 662 20.69 29.49 -3.79
CA ASP A 662 21.45 30.11 -4.89
C ASP A 662 22.65 29.28 -5.32
N SER A 663 23.22 28.46 -4.43
CA SER A 663 24.26 27.49 -4.80
C SER A 663 24.38 26.34 -3.81
N TRP A 664 25.01 25.25 -4.26
CA TRP A 664 25.31 24.08 -3.43
C TRP A 664 26.57 23.37 -3.93
N LYS A 665 27.17 22.56 -3.07
CA LYS A 665 28.30 21.67 -3.39
C LYS A 665 28.09 20.30 -2.76
N TYR A 666 28.27 19.24 -3.56
CA TYR A 666 28.21 17.85 -3.18
C TYR A 666 29.55 17.15 -3.46
N ARG A 667 30.15 16.51 -2.45
CA ARG A 667 31.42 15.77 -2.57
C ARG A 667 31.35 14.40 -1.88
N GLY A 668 30.19 13.77 -1.92
CA GLY A 668 29.93 12.46 -1.37
C GLY A 668 28.50 12.03 -1.61
N GLN A 669 28.16 10.85 -1.12
CA GLN A 669 26.85 10.22 -1.29
C GLN A 669 26.37 9.59 0.01
N VAL A 670 25.06 9.43 0.15
CA VAL A 670 24.42 8.65 1.22
C VAL A 670 23.88 7.37 0.59
N LEU A 671 24.40 6.24 1.05
CA LEU A 671 24.10 4.89 0.56
C LEU A 671 23.21 4.13 1.55
N PRO A 672 22.49 3.08 1.11
CA PRO A 672 21.68 2.25 2.01
C PRO A 672 22.44 1.58 3.16
N SER A 673 23.77 1.44 3.03
CA SER A 673 24.66 0.88 4.05
C SER A 673 25.18 1.88 5.08
N ASP A 674 25.01 3.18 4.84
CA ASP A 674 25.41 4.21 5.80
C ASP A 674 24.49 4.17 7.02
N ALA A 675 24.93 4.71 8.16
CA ALA A 675 24.16 4.62 9.40
C ALA A 675 23.45 5.93 9.76
N LEU A 676 24.15 7.06 9.67
CA LEU A 676 23.67 8.33 10.23
C LEU A 676 24.00 9.51 9.34
N VAL A 677 22.97 10.26 8.97
CA VAL A 677 23.08 11.61 8.43
C VAL A 677 22.98 12.62 9.56
N THR A 678 23.90 13.57 9.62
CA THR A 678 23.84 14.73 10.53
C THR A 678 23.79 16.02 9.73
N VAL A 679 22.83 16.88 10.03
CA VAL A 679 22.64 18.18 9.40
C VAL A 679 22.99 19.28 10.41
N GLU A 680 23.88 20.19 10.05
CA GLU A 680 24.25 21.36 10.85
C GLU A 680 23.89 22.65 10.13
N LEU A 681 23.51 23.66 10.90
CA LEU A 681 23.10 24.95 10.37
C LEU A 681 23.58 26.10 11.28
N ASP A 682 24.13 27.14 10.68
CA ASP A 682 24.42 28.42 11.32
C ASP A 682 23.49 29.51 10.75
N VAL A 683 22.68 30.14 11.59
CA VAL A 683 21.76 31.20 11.18
C VAL A 683 22.57 32.47 10.90
N LEU A 684 22.40 33.02 9.70
CA LEU A 684 23.14 34.20 9.21
C LEU A 684 22.30 35.47 9.33
N ASP A 685 21.00 35.37 9.09
CA ASP A 685 20.08 36.51 9.10
C ASP A 685 18.65 36.05 9.42
N VAL A 686 17.88 36.91 10.08
CA VAL A 686 16.45 36.66 10.38
C VAL A 686 15.71 37.98 10.46
N GLU A 687 14.65 38.10 9.66
CA GLU A 687 13.74 39.24 9.66
C GLU A 687 12.31 38.72 9.76
N LEU A 688 11.58 39.10 10.81
CA LEU A 688 10.20 38.69 11.06
C LEU A 688 9.35 39.91 11.38
N SER A 689 8.16 39.97 10.78
CA SER A 689 7.19 41.06 10.95
C SER A 689 5.77 40.49 11.07
N SER A 690 4.77 41.35 11.26
CA SER A 690 3.35 40.96 11.22
C SER A 690 2.88 40.45 9.87
N ASP A 691 3.58 40.82 8.78
CA ASP A 691 3.19 40.49 7.41
C ASP A 691 3.99 39.30 6.84
N GLY A 692 4.85 38.70 7.65
CA GLY A 692 5.77 37.63 7.24
C GLY A 692 7.23 38.00 7.44
N GLY A 693 8.13 37.28 6.76
CA GLY A 693 9.57 37.46 6.90
C GLY A 693 10.38 36.32 6.28
N TYR A 694 11.63 36.17 6.72
CA TYR A 694 12.51 35.08 6.30
C TYR A 694 13.60 34.79 7.35
N ALA A 695 14.25 33.63 7.20
CA ALA A 695 15.56 33.39 7.77
C ALA A 695 16.52 32.88 6.69
N THR A 696 17.79 33.27 6.81
CA THR A 696 18.89 32.80 5.96
C THR A 696 19.95 32.11 6.81
N ALA A 697 20.53 31.04 6.31
CA ALA A 697 21.52 30.24 7.03
C ALA A 697 22.58 29.60 6.15
N GLU A 698 23.69 29.19 6.77
CA GLU A 698 24.71 28.34 6.18
C GLU A 698 24.47 26.89 6.60
N GLY A 699 24.45 25.93 5.67
CA GLY A 699 24.11 24.54 5.92
C GLY A 699 25.19 23.53 5.52
N TRP A 700 25.35 22.48 6.33
CA TRP A 700 26.24 21.34 6.05
C TRP A 700 25.54 20.02 6.32
N LEU A 701 25.88 19.00 5.52
CA LEU A 701 25.41 17.63 5.72
C LEU A 701 26.61 16.69 5.83
N TRP A 702 26.52 15.81 6.83
CA TRP A 702 27.50 14.79 7.15
C TRP A 702 26.86 13.41 7.03
N VAL A 703 27.63 12.42 6.57
CA VAL A 703 27.26 11.00 6.64
C VAL A 703 28.36 10.26 7.38
N ASP A 704 28.03 9.58 8.46
CA ASP A 704 28.97 8.82 9.30
C ASP A 704 30.26 9.62 9.64
N GLY A 705 30.09 10.91 9.94
CA GLY A 705 31.18 11.83 10.31
C GLY A 705 31.99 12.39 9.13
N ARG A 706 31.68 12.04 7.89
CA ARG A 706 32.25 12.63 6.66
C ARG A 706 31.36 13.77 6.18
N LYS A 707 31.92 14.98 6.03
CA LYS A 707 31.21 16.15 5.49
C LYS A 707 31.04 15.99 3.99
N ILE A 708 29.81 15.94 3.48
CA ILE A 708 29.56 15.69 2.06
C ILE A 708 28.89 16.86 1.34
N TYR A 709 27.99 17.61 2.00
CA TYR A 709 27.31 18.75 1.37
C TYR A 709 27.62 20.08 2.05
N HIS A 710 27.54 21.14 1.25
CA HIS A 710 27.61 22.53 1.68
C HIS A 710 26.63 23.38 0.88
N VAL A 711 25.75 24.10 1.59
CA VAL A 711 24.74 24.98 0.99
C VAL A 711 24.84 26.36 1.65
N PRO A 712 25.48 27.33 0.97
CA PRO A 712 25.56 28.68 1.48
C PRO A 712 24.25 29.44 1.29
N CYS A 713 23.95 30.33 2.24
CA CYS A 713 22.82 31.27 2.16
C CYS A 713 21.47 30.61 1.85
N LEU A 714 21.22 29.40 2.36
CA LEU A 714 19.92 28.74 2.39
C LEU A 714 18.86 29.67 2.97
N ARG A 715 17.67 29.75 2.37
CA ARG A 715 16.59 30.62 2.84
C ARG A 715 15.25 29.89 2.98
N VAL A 716 14.52 30.22 4.05
CA VAL A 716 13.10 29.86 4.23
C VAL A 716 12.32 31.15 4.48
N HIS A 717 11.26 31.36 3.71
CA HIS A 717 10.31 32.45 3.88
C HIS A 717 9.21 32.06 4.88
N VAL A 718 8.70 33.08 5.57
CA VAL A 718 7.52 33.04 6.42
C VAL A 718 6.49 33.93 5.75
N VAL A 719 5.41 33.35 5.23
CA VAL A 719 4.38 34.12 4.53
C VAL A 719 3.02 33.90 5.17
N PRO A 720 2.08 34.86 5.06
CA PRO A 720 0.74 34.67 5.58
C PRO A 720 0.10 33.36 5.06
N GLY A 721 -0.40 32.56 5.99
CA GLY A 721 -1.28 31.43 5.70
C GLY A 721 -2.65 31.95 5.27
N ALA A 722 -3.44 31.12 4.57
CA ALA A 722 -4.79 31.52 4.22
C ALA A 722 -5.60 31.81 5.52
N PRO A 723 -6.21 33.01 5.65
CA PRO A 723 -6.74 33.53 6.92
C PRO A 723 -7.89 32.73 7.55
N ASP A 724 -8.48 31.78 6.80
CA ASP A 724 -9.58 30.91 7.23
C ASP A 724 -9.23 29.41 7.23
N SER A 725 -7.96 29.03 7.07
CA SER A 725 -7.60 27.61 7.03
C SER A 725 -7.74 27.00 8.44
N PRO A 726 -8.71 26.09 8.68
CA PRO A 726 -8.78 25.39 9.96
C PRO A 726 -7.44 24.70 10.22
N SER A 727 -7.00 24.68 11.47
CA SER A 727 -5.87 23.81 11.85
C SER A 727 -6.27 22.39 11.46
N THR A 728 -5.62 21.87 10.42
CA THR A 728 -5.98 20.61 9.81
C THR A 728 -5.00 19.58 10.31
N VAL A 729 -5.48 18.64 11.12
CA VAL A 729 -4.69 17.52 11.61
C VAL A 729 -5.18 16.27 10.89
N ASP A 730 -4.36 15.79 9.97
CA ASP A 730 -4.59 14.50 9.32
C ASP A 730 -4.00 13.40 10.20
N THR A 731 -4.77 12.34 10.39
CA THR A 731 -4.39 11.17 11.20
C THR A 731 -4.79 9.93 10.43
N VAL A 732 -3.89 8.96 10.33
CA VAL A 732 -4.22 7.62 9.83
C VAL A 732 -4.46 6.74 11.03
N LEU A 733 -5.59 6.03 11.05
CA LEU A 733 -5.80 4.92 11.96
C LEU A 733 -5.61 3.65 11.16
N ASP A 734 -4.60 2.86 11.51
CA ASP A 734 -4.28 1.60 10.83
C ASP A 734 -4.52 0.44 11.81
N PRO A 735 -5.52 -0.42 11.61
CA PRO A 735 -5.78 -1.54 12.52
C PRO A 735 -4.60 -2.51 12.67
N ARG A 736 -3.61 -2.50 11.77
CA ARG A 736 -2.38 -3.30 11.88
C ARG A 736 -1.34 -2.69 12.83
N ALA A 737 -1.32 -1.37 12.95
CA ALA A 737 -0.41 -0.64 13.85
C ALA A 737 -1.11 -0.28 15.17
N ASP A 738 -2.34 0.23 15.07
CA ASP A 738 -3.27 0.55 16.14
C ASP A 738 -4.06 -0.69 16.57
N THR A 739 -3.35 -1.73 17.02
CA THR A 739 -3.93 -3.06 17.31
C THR A 739 -5.06 -3.04 18.34
N TRP A 740 -5.12 -2.02 19.19
CA TRP A 740 -6.23 -1.76 20.12
C TRP A 740 -7.58 -1.57 19.41
N LEU A 741 -7.60 -1.12 18.14
CA LEU A 741 -8.85 -0.95 17.38
C LEU A 741 -9.55 -2.29 17.13
N ALA A 742 -8.81 -3.38 16.98
CA ALA A 742 -9.38 -4.72 16.82
C ALA A 742 -10.17 -5.17 18.07
N ASP A 743 -9.89 -4.57 19.23
CA ASP A 743 -10.62 -4.83 20.46
C ASP A 743 -11.90 -3.99 20.62
N HIS A 744 -12.30 -3.18 19.62
CA HIS A 744 -13.60 -2.52 19.57
C HIS A 744 -14.33 -2.89 18.28
N CYS A 745 -15.03 -4.02 18.31
CA CYS A 745 -15.79 -4.57 17.18
C CYS A 745 -17.30 -4.62 17.51
N PRO A 746 -18.11 -3.58 17.27
CA PRO A 746 -19.51 -3.53 17.69
C PRO A 746 -20.40 -4.70 17.26
N THR A 747 -20.04 -5.35 16.15
CA THR A 747 -20.71 -6.53 15.59
C THR A 747 -19.84 -7.80 15.65
N TRP A 748 -18.77 -7.80 16.45
CA TRP A 748 -17.76 -8.85 16.56
C TRP A 748 -17.00 -9.20 15.27
N THR A 749 -17.28 -8.51 14.17
CA THR A 749 -16.71 -8.77 12.84
C THR A 749 -15.80 -7.65 12.37
N VAL A 750 -16.32 -6.43 12.31
CA VAL A 750 -15.61 -5.26 11.76
C VAL A 750 -15.20 -4.31 12.90
N PRO A 751 -13.90 -3.99 13.04
CA PRO A 751 -13.44 -2.95 13.95
C PRO A 751 -14.06 -1.59 13.62
N ALA A 752 -14.40 -0.80 14.63
CA ALA A 752 -14.92 0.56 14.44
C ALA A 752 -14.35 1.53 15.48
N VAL A 753 -14.18 2.80 15.10
CA VAL A 753 -13.68 3.82 16.03
C VAL A 753 -14.73 4.14 17.11
N PRO A 754 -14.39 4.05 18.41
CA PRO A 754 -15.31 4.36 19.51
C PRO A 754 -15.72 5.85 19.54
N LEU A 755 -16.88 6.14 20.14
CA LEU A 755 -17.35 7.50 20.36
C LEU A 755 -16.35 8.33 21.16
N MET A 756 -15.76 7.73 22.20
CA MET A 756 -14.81 8.42 23.08
C MET A 756 -13.44 8.64 22.42
N SER A 757 -13.05 7.77 21.48
CA SER A 757 -11.89 8.02 20.61
C SER A 757 -12.15 9.16 19.62
N THR A 758 -13.38 9.26 19.10
CA THR A 758 -13.78 10.43 18.27
C THR A 758 -13.74 11.72 19.09
N ALA A 759 -14.19 11.69 20.34
CA ALA A 759 -14.11 12.83 21.26
C ALA A 759 -12.65 13.25 21.53
N GLU A 760 -11.76 12.28 21.74
CA GLU A 760 -10.32 12.50 21.89
C GLU A 760 -9.71 13.19 20.67
N LEU A 761 -9.95 12.69 19.45
CA LEU A 761 -9.41 13.28 18.22
C LEU A 761 -9.86 14.74 18.05
N LEU A 762 -11.13 15.03 18.31
CA LEU A 762 -11.69 16.38 18.23
C LEU A 762 -11.10 17.31 19.31
N ALA A 763 -10.99 16.82 20.55
CA ALA A 763 -10.45 17.57 21.67
C ALA A 763 -8.95 17.86 21.52
N ARG A 764 -8.18 16.87 21.04
CA ARG A 764 -6.76 17.02 20.73
C ARG A 764 -6.53 18.08 19.68
N SER A 765 -7.25 18.03 18.56
CA SER A 765 -7.13 19.04 17.49
C SER A 765 -7.39 20.46 18.00
N ALA A 766 -8.42 20.65 18.82
CA ALA A 766 -8.70 21.95 19.42
C ALA A 766 -7.69 22.38 20.50
N GLY A 767 -7.22 21.43 21.31
CA GLY A 767 -6.24 21.68 22.38
C GLY A 767 -4.87 22.05 21.82
N ASP A 768 -4.44 21.37 20.75
CA ASP A 768 -3.18 21.63 20.05
C ASP A 768 -3.18 23.04 19.44
N ARG A 769 -4.28 23.44 18.79
CA ARG A 769 -4.47 24.81 18.28
C ARG A 769 -4.41 25.85 19.42
N ALA A 770 -5.16 25.63 20.49
CA ALA A 770 -5.26 26.60 21.59
C ALA A 770 -4.03 26.61 22.52
N GLY A 771 -3.13 25.63 22.42
CA GLY A 771 -2.00 25.46 23.34
C GLY A 771 -2.39 25.14 24.78
N ARG A 772 -3.61 24.63 25.01
CA ARG A 772 -4.15 24.29 26.34
C ARG A 772 -5.22 23.20 26.25
N PRO A 773 -5.41 22.36 27.29
CA PRO A 773 -6.30 21.21 27.21
C PRO A 773 -7.79 21.60 27.19
N VAL A 774 -8.57 20.91 26.34
CA VAL A 774 -10.03 21.02 26.33
C VAL A 774 -10.59 20.42 27.62
N ARG A 775 -11.52 21.14 28.26
CA ARG A 775 -12.20 20.73 29.49
C ARG A 775 -13.69 20.45 29.30
N VAL A 776 -14.26 20.93 28.20
CA VAL A 776 -15.68 20.79 27.87
C VAL A 776 -15.81 20.41 26.41
N LEU A 777 -16.59 19.37 26.11
CA LEU A 777 -17.16 19.13 24.78
C LEU A 777 -18.68 19.23 24.86
N ARG A 778 -19.31 19.85 23.87
CA ARG A 778 -20.77 19.89 23.75
C ARG A 778 -21.21 19.50 22.35
N ASP A 779 -22.38 18.87 22.31
CA ASP A 779 -23.08 18.51 21.07
C ASP A 779 -22.21 17.70 20.11
N LEU A 780 -21.39 16.79 20.64
CA LEU A 780 -20.65 15.83 19.82
C LEU A 780 -21.64 14.81 19.28
N SER A 781 -21.90 14.83 17.98
CA SER A 781 -22.82 13.91 17.33
C SER A 781 -22.12 13.10 16.24
N MET A 782 -22.30 11.78 16.26
CA MET A 782 -21.87 10.90 15.18
C MET A 782 -22.84 11.01 14.01
N GLN A 783 -22.33 11.29 12.82
CA GLN A 783 -23.13 11.36 11.59
C GLN A 783 -23.13 10.03 10.82
N ARG A 784 -22.15 9.16 11.11
CA ARG A 784 -21.98 7.84 10.50
C ARG A 784 -21.10 6.95 11.37
N TRP A 785 -21.16 5.64 11.15
CA TRP A 785 -20.15 4.70 11.62
C TRP A 785 -18.80 4.97 10.97
N LEU A 786 -17.72 4.69 11.70
CA LEU A 786 -16.36 4.76 11.21
C LEU A 786 -15.69 3.37 11.33
N PRO A 787 -16.02 2.43 10.43
CA PRO A 787 -15.37 1.12 10.38
C PRO A 787 -13.92 1.27 9.93
N VAL A 788 -13.04 0.42 10.49
CA VAL A 788 -11.58 0.46 10.30
C VAL A 788 -11.02 -0.95 10.07
N ALA A 789 -11.60 -1.66 9.11
CA ALA A 789 -11.06 -2.95 8.66
C ALA A 789 -9.72 -2.80 7.92
N ASP A 790 -9.49 -1.63 7.33
CA ASP A 790 -8.29 -1.20 6.64
C ASP A 790 -7.87 0.20 7.13
N PRO A 791 -6.64 0.66 6.82
CA PRO A 791 -6.20 1.99 7.20
C PRO A 791 -7.15 3.09 6.72
N VAL A 792 -7.64 3.92 7.66
CA VAL A 792 -8.51 5.06 7.34
C VAL A 792 -7.78 6.37 7.56
N ARG A 793 -7.88 7.27 6.58
CA ARG A 793 -7.37 8.64 6.71
C ARG A 793 -8.47 9.52 7.30
N LEU A 794 -8.18 10.14 8.44
CA LEU A 794 -9.04 11.08 9.13
C LEU A 794 -8.47 12.48 9.03
N ARG A 795 -9.35 13.46 9.04
CA ARG A 795 -9.04 14.88 9.07
C ARG A 795 -9.83 15.55 10.17
N ALA A 796 -9.14 16.03 11.19
CA ALA A 796 -9.71 16.91 12.18
C ALA A 796 -9.47 18.37 11.73
N THR A 797 -10.52 19.18 11.78
CA THR A 797 -10.48 20.61 11.47
C THR A 797 -11.05 21.38 12.64
N CYS A 798 -10.33 22.39 13.11
CA CYS A 798 -10.79 23.26 14.19
C CYS A 798 -10.89 24.71 13.69
N THR A 799 -12.05 25.31 13.92
CA THR A 799 -12.27 26.76 13.87
C THR A 799 -12.42 27.30 15.30
N ASP A 800 -12.59 28.60 15.46
CA ASP A 800 -12.78 29.22 16.78
C ASP A 800 -14.13 28.83 17.42
N GLU A 801 -15.10 28.34 16.64
CA GLU A 801 -16.45 27.99 17.10
C GLU A 801 -16.72 26.47 17.15
N GLN A 802 -16.04 25.67 16.32
CA GLN A 802 -16.38 24.25 16.14
C GLN A 802 -15.17 23.41 15.73
N THR A 803 -15.13 22.16 16.20
CA THR A 803 -14.21 21.13 15.73
C THR A 803 -14.99 20.07 14.94
N ARG A 804 -14.41 19.59 13.83
CA ARG A 804 -15.03 18.62 12.92
C ARG A 804 -14.05 17.52 12.57
N LEU A 805 -14.54 16.29 12.55
CA LEU A 805 -13.81 15.11 12.09
C LEU A 805 -14.43 14.64 10.77
N ALA A 806 -13.59 14.36 9.79
CA ALA A 806 -14.00 13.79 8.51
C ALA A 806 -13.11 12.58 8.16
N VAL A 807 -13.66 11.63 7.40
CA VAL A 807 -12.93 10.45 6.90
C VAL A 807 -12.75 10.56 5.39
N TRP A 808 -11.59 10.15 4.89
CA TRP A 808 -11.32 10.06 3.47
C TRP A 808 -12.19 8.97 2.84
N HIS A 809 -12.91 9.32 1.79
CA HIS A 809 -13.66 8.39 0.98
C HIS A 809 -13.02 8.32 -0.41
N GLU A 810 -12.44 7.17 -0.75
CA GLU A 810 -11.84 6.94 -2.06
C GLU A 810 -12.92 6.63 -3.11
N ALA A 811 -12.95 7.41 -4.19
CA ALA A 811 -13.91 7.27 -5.28
C ALA A 811 -13.35 7.86 -6.60
N GLY A 812 -12.06 7.62 -6.89
CA GLY A 812 -11.41 8.09 -8.12
C GLY A 812 -11.35 9.61 -8.23
N SER A 813 -12.10 10.21 -9.15
CA SER A 813 -12.22 11.67 -9.31
C SER A 813 -13.18 12.33 -8.30
N LEU A 814 -13.99 11.53 -7.60
CA LEU A 814 -14.95 11.98 -6.58
C LEU A 814 -14.42 11.81 -5.15
N SER A 815 -13.15 11.41 -4.98
CA SER A 815 -12.53 11.20 -3.68
C SER A 815 -12.52 12.48 -2.85
N ARG A 816 -12.95 12.39 -1.60
CA ARG A 816 -13.08 13.56 -0.72
C ARG A 816 -13.16 13.15 0.75
N PHE A 817 -12.84 14.07 1.64
CA PHE A 817 -13.18 13.94 3.04
C PHE A 817 -14.68 14.09 3.24
N VAL A 818 -15.28 13.15 3.95
CA VAL A 818 -16.72 13.13 4.26
C VAL A 818 -16.91 13.28 5.77
N PRO A 819 -17.82 14.16 6.23
CA PRO A 819 -18.01 14.41 7.65
C PRO A 819 -18.39 13.16 8.46
N VAL A 820 -17.72 12.97 9.60
CA VAL A 820 -17.96 11.89 10.58
C VAL A 820 -18.63 12.45 11.82
N ALA A 821 -18.06 13.49 12.42
CA ALA A 821 -18.55 14.05 13.67
C ALA A 821 -18.22 15.54 13.77
N THR A 822 -18.98 16.26 14.60
CA THR A 822 -18.74 17.66 14.93
C THR A 822 -18.98 17.87 16.41
N ALA A 823 -18.21 18.76 17.04
CA ALA A 823 -18.42 19.16 18.43
C ALA A 823 -18.06 20.64 18.63
N THR A 824 -18.57 21.24 19.70
CA THR A 824 -18.05 22.51 20.23
C THR A 824 -17.20 22.23 21.45
N VAL A 825 -16.15 23.04 21.65
CA VAL A 825 -15.14 22.82 22.69
C VAL A 825 -15.06 24.02 23.63
N GLY A 826 -14.72 23.75 24.89
CA GLY A 826 -14.47 24.77 25.90
C GLY A 826 -13.27 24.39 26.76
N PHE A 827 -12.58 25.40 27.28
CA PHE A 827 -11.33 25.23 28.04
C PHE A 827 -11.52 25.43 29.55
N GLU A 828 -12.64 26.04 29.95
CA GLU A 828 -13.00 26.30 31.34
C GLU A 828 -14.20 25.41 31.73
N PRO A 829 -14.07 24.53 32.74
CA PRO A 829 -15.19 23.72 33.18
C PRO A 829 -16.20 24.56 33.99
N PRO A 830 -17.51 24.26 33.92
CA PRO A 830 -18.50 24.80 34.85
C PRO A 830 -18.21 24.39 36.32
N PRO A 831 -18.98 24.90 37.30
CA PRO A 831 -18.90 24.42 38.67
C PRO A 831 -19.08 22.90 38.78
N ARG A 832 -18.29 22.27 39.65
CA ARG A 832 -18.31 20.81 39.86
C ARG A 832 -19.65 20.36 40.46
N PRO A 833 -20.32 19.35 39.89
CA PRO A 833 -21.57 18.82 40.43
C PRO A 833 -21.31 18.00 41.69
N ALA A 834 -22.36 17.82 42.49
CA ALA A 834 -22.36 16.83 43.55
C ALA A 834 -22.40 15.41 42.95
N ARG A 835 -21.78 14.47 43.65
CA ARG A 835 -21.86 13.04 43.31
C ARG A 835 -23.32 12.57 43.35
N PHE A 836 -23.70 11.67 42.44
CA PHE A 836 -25.02 11.04 42.46
C PHE A 836 -25.29 10.31 43.77
N THR A 837 -26.53 10.40 44.24
CA THR A 837 -27.00 9.58 45.36
C THR A 837 -26.89 8.09 44.98
N PRO A 838 -26.36 7.23 45.89
CA PRO A 838 -26.30 5.80 45.65
C PRO A 838 -27.69 5.20 45.41
N LEU A 839 -27.77 4.25 44.47
CA LEU A 839 -28.99 3.50 44.18
C LEU A 839 -29.20 2.41 45.24
N ALA A 840 -30.42 2.32 45.80
CA ALA A 840 -30.72 1.42 46.91
C ALA A 840 -30.93 -0.05 46.48
N ASP A 841 -31.18 -0.28 45.20
CA ASP A 841 -31.60 -1.55 44.59
C ASP A 841 -30.48 -2.22 43.77
N LEU A 842 -29.23 -1.77 43.90
CA LEU A 842 -28.09 -2.32 43.17
C LEU A 842 -27.81 -3.78 43.55
N ALA A 843 -27.85 -4.66 42.56
CA ALA A 843 -27.38 -6.05 42.66
C ALA A 843 -26.10 -6.26 41.84
N ASP A 844 -25.26 -7.21 42.24
CA ASP A 844 -24.08 -7.59 41.45
C ASP A 844 -24.50 -8.12 40.09
N ALA A 845 -23.87 -7.60 39.03
CA ALA A 845 -24.09 -8.04 37.67
C ALA A 845 -22.95 -8.98 37.24
N PRO A 846 -23.23 -9.96 36.35
CA PRO A 846 -22.18 -10.78 35.75
C PRO A 846 -21.15 -9.92 34.98
N ASP A 847 -19.93 -10.44 34.82
CA ASP A 847 -18.92 -9.79 33.98
C ASP A 847 -19.46 -9.67 32.53
N PRO A 848 -19.60 -8.45 32.00
CA PRO A 848 -20.22 -8.24 30.69
C PRO A 848 -19.32 -8.69 29.52
N TYR A 849 -18.02 -8.88 29.75
CA TYR A 849 -17.05 -9.35 28.76
C TYR A 849 -17.08 -10.88 28.67
N GLU A 850 -17.09 -11.59 29.80
CA GLU A 850 -17.18 -13.05 29.84
C GLU A 850 -18.52 -13.53 29.24
N ASN A 851 -19.62 -12.85 29.58
CA ASN A 851 -20.96 -13.15 29.07
C ASN A 851 -21.21 -12.58 27.67
N ALA A 852 -20.24 -11.89 27.05
CA ALA A 852 -20.36 -11.31 25.71
C ALA A 852 -21.60 -10.39 25.54
N ASN A 853 -22.01 -9.70 26.61
CA ASN A 853 -22.95 -8.59 26.54
C ASN A 853 -22.30 -7.36 25.88
N LEU A 854 -20.98 -7.24 26.04
CA LEU A 854 -20.14 -6.23 25.38
C LEU A 854 -19.17 -6.90 24.40
N PHE A 855 -18.85 -6.16 23.35
CA PHE A 855 -18.01 -6.59 22.24
C PHE A 855 -16.52 -6.17 22.36
N HIS A 856 -16.15 -5.71 23.55
CA HIS A 856 -14.84 -5.12 23.82
C HIS A 856 -13.80 -6.20 24.15
N GLY A 857 -12.71 -6.22 23.39
CA GLY A 857 -11.53 -7.03 23.65
C GLY A 857 -10.64 -6.45 24.76
N PRO A 858 -9.53 -7.14 25.10
CA PRO A 858 -8.73 -6.86 26.29
C PRO A 858 -8.28 -5.41 26.44
N SER A 859 -7.98 -4.70 25.35
CA SER A 859 -7.54 -3.30 25.41
C SER A 859 -8.55 -2.38 26.13
N PHE A 860 -9.84 -2.69 26.05
CA PHE A 860 -10.94 -1.89 26.60
C PHE A 860 -11.53 -2.44 27.92
N GLN A 861 -10.98 -3.53 28.47
CA GLN A 861 -11.55 -4.21 29.65
C GLN A 861 -11.10 -3.61 30.99
N TYR A 862 -11.36 -2.32 31.16
CA TYR A 862 -11.03 -1.60 32.41
C TYR A 862 -12.01 -1.92 33.56
N LEU A 863 -13.25 -2.32 33.26
CA LEU A 863 -14.29 -2.58 34.27
C LEU A 863 -13.97 -3.85 35.07
N THR A 864 -13.83 -3.72 36.39
CA THR A 864 -13.55 -4.84 37.32
C THR A 864 -14.76 -5.29 38.11
N ARG A 865 -15.73 -4.40 38.32
CA ARG A 865 -16.97 -4.70 39.04
C ARG A 865 -18.12 -3.92 38.44
N LEU A 866 -19.27 -4.59 38.28
CA LEU A 866 -20.52 -3.98 37.82
C LEU A 866 -21.66 -4.34 38.76
N ARG A 867 -22.45 -3.35 39.14
CA ARG A 867 -23.71 -3.51 39.87
C ARG A 867 -24.82 -2.80 39.12
N MET A 868 -25.98 -3.43 39.00
CA MET A 868 -27.10 -2.97 38.18
C MET A 868 -28.36 -2.84 39.04
N GLY A 869 -29.10 -1.75 38.85
CA GLY A 869 -30.42 -1.51 39.44
C GLY A 869 -31.47 -1.23 38.36
N SER A 870 -32.68 -0.86 38.77
CA SER A 870 -33.81 -0.61 37.88
C SER A 870 -33.79 0.75 37.18
N THR A 871 -32.91 1.67 37.57
CA THR A 871 -32.82 3.02 36.97
C THR A 871 -31.37 3.48 36.75
N GLY A 872 -30.40 2.57 36.83
CA GLY A 872 -29.00 2.90 36.66
C GLY A 872 -28.05 1.77 37.08
N ALA A 873 -26.76 2.10 37.07
CA ALA A 873 -25.67 1.18 37.43
C ALA A 873 -24.56 1.89 38.20
N SER A 874 -23.75 1.09 38.88
CA SER A 874 -22.50 1.50 39.52
C SER A 874 -21.41 0.53 39.10
N GLY A 875 -20.25 1.04 38.69
CA GLY A 875 -19.11 0.26 38.25
C GLY A 875 -17.80 0.72 38.88
N VAL A 876 -16.81 -0.17 38.90
CA VAL A 876 -15.43 0.16 39.27
C VAL A 876 -14.54 -0.12 38.08
N LEU A 877 -13.79 0.88 37.64
CA LEU A 877 -12.75 0.75 36.62
C LEU A 877 -11.39 0.69 37.28
N ASP A 878 -10.50 -0.12 36.74
CA ASP A 878 -9.07 -0.11 37.07
C ASP A 878 -8.30 0.50 35.90
N ALA A 879 -7.68 1.66 36.14
CA ALA A 879 -6.93 2.39 35.12
C ALA A 879 -5.70 1.62 34.58
N GLU A 880 -5.23 0.58 35.29
CA GLU A 880 -4.05 -0.19 34.90
C GLU A 880 -4.37 -1.37 33.95
N ARG A 881 -5.64 -1.76 33.79
CA ARG A 881 -6.00 -2.99 33.05
C ARG A 881 -5.97 -2.87 31.53
N GLY A 882 -6.36 -1.73 30.95
CA GLY A 882 -6.51 -1.58 29.50
C GLY A 882 -5.33 -0.88 28.82
N SER A 883 -5.18 -1.13 27.52
CA SER A 883 -4.05 -0.70 26.69
C SER A 883 -4.42 0.32 25.61
N VAL A 884 -5.65 0.84 25.59
CA VAL A 884 -6.03 1.90 24.64
C VAL A 884 -5.08 3.11 24.81
N PRO A 885 -4.61 3.73 23.71
CA PRO A 885 -3.69 4.86 23.78
C PRO A 885 -4.21 5.99 24.67
N ARG A 886 -3.31 6.52 25.49
CA ARG A 886 -3.62 7.56 26.46
C ARG A 886 -3.59 8.94 25.79
N GLY A 887 -4.78 9.43 25.50
CA GLY A 887 -5.00 10.77 24.95
C GLY A 887 -5.24 11.84 26.03
N ALA A 888 -5.49 13.08 25.61
CA ALA A 888 -5.77 14.22 26.47
C ALA A 888 -7.00 14.03 27.39
N LEU A 889 -7.97 13.25 26.94
CA LEU A 889 -9.19 12.91 27.68
C LEU A 889 -9.15 11.49 28.30
N HIS A 890 -8.11 10.70 28.03
CA HIS A 890 -8.02 9.29 28.42
C HIS A 890 -9.15 8.41 27.82
N GLN A 891 -9.25 8.39 26.49
CA GLN A 891 -10.30 7.72 25.71
C GLN A 891 -10.70 6.29 26.18
N GLY A 892 -9.76 5.43 26.58
CA GLY A 892 -10.09 4.07 27.04
C GLY A 892 -10.92 4.04 28.33
N LEU A 893 -10.63 4.91 29.30
CA LEU A 893 -11.39 4.99 30.56
C LEU A 893 -12.75 5.65 30.35
N LEU A 894 -12.82 6.67 29.48
CA LEU A 894 -14.09 7.28 29.10
C LEU A 894 -15.00 6.28 28.40
N ASP A 895 -14.45 5.48 27.50
CA ASP A 895 -15.21 4.44 26.81
C ASP A 895 -15.66 3.36 27.80
N ALA A 896 -14.77 2.95 28.70
CA ALA A 896 -15.12 2.00 29.74
C ALA A 896 -16.20 2.46 30.72
N ALA A 897 -16.38 3.78 30.91
CA ALA A 897 -17.51 4.29 31.67
C ALA A 897 -18.86 3.94 31.00
N LEU A 898 -18.91 3.86 29.65
CA LEU A 898 -20.08 3.43 28.90
C LEU A 898 -20.38 1.94 29.08
N HIS A 899 -19.42 1.12 29.52
CA HIS A 899 -19.62 -0.32 29.76
C HIS A 899 -20.51 -0.61 30.97
N THR A 900 -20.77 0.40 31.81
CA THR A 900 -21.74 0.28 32.92
C THR A 900 -23.19 0.30 32.44
N ILE A 901 -23.43 0.66 31.17
CA ILE A 901 -24.76 0.68 30.57
C ILE A 901 -25.12 -0.74 30.09
N PRO A 902 -26.34 -1.25 30.38
CA PRO A 902 -26.81 -2.54 29.87
C PRO A 902 -27.25 -2.38 28.40
N HIS A 903 -26.31 -2.24 27.47
CA HIS A 903 -26.58 -1.94 26.06
C HIS A 903 -27.47 -2.96 25.35
N ASP A 904 -27.46 -4.23 25.79
CA ASP A 904 -28.32 -5.29 25.28
C ASP A 904 -29.59 -5.54 26.11
N ALA A 905 -29.76 -4.80 27.21
CA ALA A 905 -30.85 -4.97 28.15
C ALA A 905 -31.36 -3.65 28.73
N LEU A 906 -31.38 -2.58 27.94
CA LEU A 906 -31.88 -1.25 28.37
C LEU A 906 -33.34 -1.30 28.86
N HIS A 907 -34.12 -2.28 28.40
CA HIS A 907 -35.48 -2.55 28.90
C HIS A 907 -35.55 -2.79 30.42
N ARG A 908 -34.41 -3.12 31.05
CA ARG A 908 -34.29 -3.22 32.51
C ARG A 908 -34.43 -1.86 33.20
N TRP A 909 -34.05 -0.77 32.53
CA TRP A 909 -34.16 0.59 33.04
C TRP A 909 -35.49 1.24 32.65
N ASP A 910 -36.03 0.89 31.49
CA ASP A 910 -37.36 1.30 31.06
C ASP A 910 -38.00 0.19 30.21
N PRO A 911 -39.02 -0.53 30.71
CA PRO A 911 -39.69 -1.61 29.98
C PRO A 911 -40.35 -1.17 28.65
N ALA A 912 -40.51 0.14 28.41
CA ALA A 912 -40.99 0.65 27.12
C ALA A 912 -39.96 0.48 25.99
N ILE A 913 -38.68 0.41 26.33
CA ILE A 913 -37.61 0.03 25.41
C ILE A 913 -37.72 -1.49 25.23
N GLY A 914 -38.12 -1.99 24.07
CA GLY A 914 -38.31 -3.43 23.85
C GLY A 914 -37.05 -4.27 24.11
N SER A 915 -37.22 -5.58 24.35
CA SER A 915 -36.11 -6.52 24.59
C SER A 915 -35.38 -6.99 23.31
N ASP A 916 -35.84 -6.56 22.14
CA ASP A 916 -35.38 -6.98 20.81
C ASP A 916 -34.41 -5.97 20.14
N ARG A 917 -33.76 -5.12 20.94
CA ARG A 917 -32.93 -4.00 20.48
C ARG A 917 -31.57 -3.97 21.18
N LEU A 918 -30.54 -3.53 20.46
CA LEU A 918 -29.24 -3.16 21.03
C LEU A 918 -29.05 -1.64 21.01
N ALA A 919 -28.38 -1.13 22.03
CA ALA A 919 -28.04 0.28 22.14
C ALA A 919 -26.59 0.54 21.77
N PHE A 920 -26.36 1.62 21.02
CA PHE A 920 -25.02 2.08 20.66
C PHE A 920 -24.86 3.56 21.01
N PRO A 921 -23.70 3.99 21.55
CA PRO A 921 -23.39 5.40 21.77
C PRO A 921 -23.47 6.20 20.46
N HIS A 922 -24.28 7.26 20.44
CA HIS A 922 -24.51 8.06 19.24
C HIS A 922 -24.07 9.52 19.40
N ARG A 923 -24.29 10.10 20.59
CA ARG A 923 -24.02 11.52 20.84
C ARG A 923 -23.56 11.76 22.27
N LEU A 924 -22.66 12.72 22.48
CA LEU A 924 -22.41 13.35 23.79
C LEU A 924 -23.07 14.72 23.80
N SER A 925 -24.14 14.89 24.57
CA SER A 925 -24.77 16.20 24.74
C SER A 925 -23.82 17.18 25.43
N HIS A 926 -23.15 16.70 26.48
CA HIS A 926 -21.99 17.38 27.04
C HIS A 926 -21.05 16.36 27.66
N LEU A 927 -19.76 16.69 27.68
CA LEU A 927 -18.72 16.04 28.46
C LEU A 927 -17.91 17.12 29.15
N THR A 928 -17.69 16.99 30.46
CA THR A 928 -16.89 17.95 31.24
C THR A 928 -15.86 17.22 32.08
N VAL A 929 -14.61 17.62 31.92
CA VAL A 929 -13.45 17.16 32.68
C VAL A 929 -13.12 18.21 33.74
N TYR A 930 -13.40 17.92 35.00
CA TYR A 930 -13.07 18.79 36.13
C TYR A 930 -11.64 18.56 36.61
N GLU A 931 -11.19 17.30 36.53
CA GLU A 931 -9.84 16.86 36.83
C GLU A 931 -9.44 15.80 35.78
N PRO A 932 -8.16 15.74 35.35
CA PRO A 932 -7.68 14.67 34.48
C PRO A 932 -7.96 13.29 35.08
N LEU A 933 -8.34 12.32 34.25
CA LEU A 933 -8.49 10.93 34.69
C LEU A 933 -7.11 10.36 35.05
N PRO A 934 -6.99 9.59 36.15
CA PRO A 934 -5.71 9.05 36.61
C PRO A 934 -5.23 7.87 35.76
N ASP A 935 -3.93 7.70 35.73
CA ASP A 935 -3.23 6.60 35.02
C ASP A 935 -3.15 5.29 35.81
N HIS A 936 -3.53 5.31 37.10
CA HIS A 936 -3.42 4.19 38.02
C HIS A 936 -4.51 4.25 39.09
N GLY A 937 -4.90 3.07 39.58
CA GLY A 937 -5.88 2.89 40.64
C GLY A 937 -7.33 2.91 40.16
N GLU A 938 -8.23 2.77 41.14
CA GLU A 938 -9.65 2.56 40.89
C GLU A 938 -10.43 3.88 40.69
N ILE A 939 -11.40 3.83 39.77
CA ILE A 939 -12.33 4.92 39.47
C ILE A 939 -13.75 4.37 39.57
N GLU A 940 -14.60 5.05 40.34
CA GLU A 940 -16.01 4.68 40.48
C GLU A 940 -16.84 5.35 39.39
N VAL A 941 -17.68 4.59 38.70
CA VAL A 941 -18.55 5.11 37.63
C VAL A 941 -20.00 4.93 38.06
N GLU A 942 -20.76 6.02 38.02
CA GLU A 942 -22.18 6.03 38.31
C GLU A 942 -22.96 6.40 37.05
N ALA A 943 -23.81 5.50 36.56
CA ALA A 943 -24.69 5.73 35.43
C ALA A 943 -26.15 5.84 35.89
N ARG A 944 -26.89 6.81 35.35
CA ARG A 944 -28.30 7.06 35.68
C ARG A 944 -29.12 7.20 34.39
N PHE A 945 -30.22 6.47 34.32
CA PHE A 945 -31.19 6.65 33.24
C PHE A 945 -31.80 8.06 33.33
N ALA A 946 -31.67 8.85 32.27
CA ALA A 946 -32.12 10.24 32.22
C ALA A 946 -33.36 10.44 31.33
N GLY A 947 -33.93 9.36 30.80
CA GLY A 947 -35.17 9.35 30.04
C GLY A 947 -35.01 8.91 28.59
N THR A 948 -36.14 8.49 27.99
CA THR A 948 -36.30 8.27 26.56
C THR A 948 -36.51 9.60 25.84
N LEU A 949 -35.90 9.71 24.67
CA LEU A 949 -35.97 10.85 23.74
C LEU A 949 -36.68 10.41 22.45
N PRO A 950 -37.13 11.33 21.59
CA PRO A 950 -37.66 10.99 20.26
C PRO A 950 -36.65 10.18 19.41
N ASP A 951 -37.15 9.54 18.36
CA ASP A 951 -36.36 8.83 17.34
C ASP A 951 -35.50 7.68 17.86
N ASP A 952 -36.05 6.91 18.80
CA ASP A 952 -35.37 5.74 19.38
C ASP A 952 -34.01 6.10 20.02
N LEU A 953 -34.01 7.17 20.82
CA LEU A 953 -32.85 7.66 21.57
C LEU A 953 -33.09 7.57 23.09
N VAL A 954 -32.05 7.28 23.86
CA VAL A 954 -32.08 7.24 25.34
C VAL A 954 -30.96 8.10 25.89
N ALA A 955 -31.29 8.98 26.84
CA ALA A 955 -30.31 9.79 27.55
C ALA A 955 -29.84 9.09 28.84
N ILE A 956 -28.54 9.11 29.08
CA ILE A 956 -27.91 8.52 30.27
C ILE A 956 -26.90 9.51 30.81
N ASP A 957 -27.01 9.83 32.10
CA ASP A 957 -26.05 10.66 32.82
C ASP A 957 -24.99 9.78 33.47
N ILE A 958 -23.72 10.15 33.30
CA ILE A 958 -22.58 9.42 33.84
C ILE A 958 -21.68 10.37 34.63
N GLN A 959 -21.26 9.91 35.81
CA GLN A 959 -20.19 10.52 36.61
C GLN A 959 -19.07 9.51 36.86
N MET A 960 -17.83 9.96 36.67
CA MET A 960 -16.63 9.24 37.08
C MET A 960 -16.06 9.93 38.31
N CYS A 961 -15.90 9.17 39.39
CA CYS A 961 -15.67 9.67 40.74
C CYS A 961 -14.47 9.00 41.41
N ARG A 962 -13.85 9.73 42.33
CA ARG A 962 -12.90 9.19 43.31
C ARG A 962 -13.30 9.68 44.70
N GLY A 963 -13.92 8.81 45.49
CA GLY A 963 -14.60 9.22 46.72
C GLY A 963 -15.73 10.21 46.41
N GLU A 964 -15.76 11.36 47.09
CA GLU A 964 -16.77 12.42 46.87
C GLU A 964 -16.45 13.33 45.68
N HIS A 965 -15.28 13.18 45.05
CA HIS A 965 -14.83 14.06 43.96
C HIS A 965 -15.27 13.53 42.60
N VAL A 966 -16.11 14.27 41.89
CA VAL A 966 -16.43 14.03 40.47
C VAL A 966 -15.27 14.52 39.60
N LEU A 967 -14.62 13.60 38.90
CA LEU A 967 -13.50 13.88 37.98
C LEU A 967 -14.03 14.28 36.61
N VAL A 968 -15.00 13.52 36.10
CA VAL A 968 -15.64 13.72 34.79
C VAL A 968 -17.15 13.53 34.95
N ALA A 969 -17.94 14.39 34.31
CA ALA A 969 -19.39 14.21 34.19
C ALA A 969 -19.82 14.44 32.74
N PHE A 970 -20.67 13.55 32.23
CA PHE A 970 -21.16 13.65 30.86
C PHE A 970 -22.55 13.05 30.70
N ARG A 971 -23.27 13.55 29.70
CA ARG A 971 -24.53 12.97 29.24
C ARG A 971 -24.31 12.35 27.87
N THR A 972 -24.40 11.02 27.83
CA THR A 972 -24.40 10.27 26.57
C THR A 972 -25.84 10.04 26.11
N VAL A 973 -26.02 10.00 24.80
CA VAL A 973 -27.26 9.60 24.16
C VAL A 973 -26.97 8.39 23.30
N VAL A 974 -27.66 7.30 23.60
CA VAL A 974 -27.54 6.03 22.90
C VAL A 974 -28.73 5.85 21.96
N MET A 975 -28.47 5.28 20.79
CA MET A 975 -29.47 4.94 19.79
C MET A 975 -29.79 3.45 19.90
N HIS A 976 -31.08 3.08 19.96
CA HIS A 976 -31.49 1.69 20.09
C HIS A 976 -32.02 1.11 18.78
N ILE A 977 -31.23 0.22 18.19
CA ILE A 977 -31.45 -0.34 16.85
C ILE A 977 -32.07 -1.74 16.97
N PRO A 978 -33.16 -2.03 16.24
CA PRO A 978 -33.70 -3.39 16.14
C PRO A 978 -32.79 -4.24 15.25
N ILE A 979 -32.17 -5.27 15.81
CA ILE A 979 -31.20 -6.13 15.08
C ILE A 979 -31.71 -7.55 14.80
N GLY A 980 -33.01 -7.78 14.96
CA GLY A 980 -33.67 -9.04 14.57
C GLY A 980 -33.15 -10.26 15.34
N ALA A 981 -32.86 -11.34 14.61
CA ALA A 981 -32.52 -12.67 15.15
C ALA A 981 -31.30 -12.68 16.09
N LEU A 982 -30.41 -11.70 16.01
CA LEU A 982 -29.25 -11.56 16.90
C LEU A 982 -29.61 -11.32 18.37
N THR A 983 -30.82 -10.81 18.64
CA THR A 983 -31.34 -10.69 20.02
C THR A 983 -32.05 -11.95 20.53
N ALA A 984 -32.30 -12.93 19.64
CA ALA A 984 -32.97 -14.18 19.99
C ALA A 984 -32.02 -15.23 20.61
N VAL A 985 -30.71 -14.96 20.60
CA VAL A 985 -29.66 -15.83 21.16
C VAL A 985 -28.87 -15.07 22.23
N SER A 986 -28.22 -15.81 23.13
CA SER A 986 -27.38 -15.24 24.19
C SER A 986 -26.13 -14.55 23.61
N GLY A 987 -25.50 -13.68 24.41
CA GLY A 987 -24.24 -13.03 24.04
C GLY A 987 -23.14 -14.02 23.58
N PRO A 988 -22.90 -15.13 24.30
CA PRO A 988 -21.89 -16.12 23.90
C PRO A 988 -22.24 -16.83 22.59
N GLU A 989 -23.51 -17.20 22.37
CA GLU A 989 -23.96 -17.79 21.10
C GLU A 989 -23.79 -16.81 19.94
N ARG A 990 -24.16 -15.54 20.14
CA ARG A 990 -23.98 -14.48 19.14
C ARG A 990 -22.50 -14.28 18.78
N ARG A 991 -21.60 -14.25 19.77
CA ARG A 991 -20.15 -14.14 19.55
C ARG A 991 -19.61 -15.36 18.80
N ALA A 992 -20.04 -16.56 19.18
CA ALA A 992 -19.61 -17.80 18.53
C ALA A 992 -19.99 -17.81 17.04
N TYR A 993 -21.18 -17.33 16.69
CA TYR A 993 -21.60 -17.18 15.29
C TYR A 993 -20.81 -16.09 14.57
N LEU A 994 -20.84 -14.84 15.07
CA LEU A 994 -20.30 -13.68 14.35
C LEU A 994 -18.77 -13.68 14.24
N ARG A 995 -18.05 -14.12 15.28
CA ARG A 995 -16.58 -14.08 15.35
C ARG A 995 -15.94 -15.43 15.05
N ASP A 996 -16.46 -16.47 15.69
CA ASP A 996 -15.83 -17.80 15.68
C ASP A 996 -16.38 -18.68 14.55
N ALA A 997 -17.26 -18.14 13.70
CA ALA A 997 -17.90 -18.82 12.56
C ALA A 997 -18.56 -20.15 12.94
N THR A 998 -19.13 -20.24 14.15
CA THR A 998 -19.88 -21.41 14.59
C THR A 998 -21.26 -21.42 13.91
N PRO A 999 -21.69 -22.52 13.26
CA PRO A 999 -23.00 -22.59 12.61
C PRO A 999 -24.16 -22.39 13.60
N ASP A 1000 -25.14 -21.54 13.23
CA ASP A 1000 -26.42 -21.42 13.94
C ASP A 1000 -27.52 -21.00 12.96
N SER A 1001 -28.41 -21.95 12.63
CA SER A 1001 -29.49 -21.73 11.67
C SER A 1001 -30.51 -20.66 12.09
N ARG A 1002 -30.59 -20.30 13.38
CA ARG A 1002 -31.46 -19.23 13.90
C ARG A 1002 -30.99 -17.84 13.46
N LEU A 1003 -29.72 -17.70 13.10
CA LEU A 1003 -29.07 -16.42 12.78
C LEU A 1003 -28.91 -16.15 11.28
N LEU A 1004 -29.42 -17.04 10.43
CA LEU A 1004 -29.48 -16.85 8.98
C LEU A 1004 -30.50 -15.76 8.61
N LEU A 1005 -30.23 -15.01 7.54
CA LEU A 1005 -31.04 -13.86 7.13
C LEU A 1005 -32.32 -14.27 6.36
N THR A 1006 -32.34 -15.47 5.80
CA THR A 1006 -33.49 -16.04 5.10
C THR A 1006 -34.58 -16.40 6.09
N GLY A 1007 -35.79 -15.88 5.89
CA GLY A 1007 -36.94 -16.13 6.76
C GLY A 1007 -37.33 -17.61 6.87
N SER A 1008 -38.22 -17.92 7.83
CA SER A 1008 -38.78 -19.26 8.01
C SER A 1008 -39.63 -19.74 6.81
N ASP A 1009 -40.06 -18.80 5.97
CA ASP A 1009 -40.72 -19.03 4.69
C ASP A 1009 -39.75 -19.33 3.54
N GLY A 1010 -38.44 -19.35 3.81
CA GLY A 1010 -37.40 -19.56 2.80
C GLY A 1010 -37.09 -18.33 1.96
N VAL A 1011 -37.58 -17.13 2.34
CA VAL A 1011 -37.41 -15.90 1.57
C VAL A 1011 -36.37 -14.98 2.23
N LEU A 1012 -35.33 -14.61 1.47
CA LEU A 1012 -34.42 -13.53 1.85
C LEU A 1012 -35.03 -12.20 1.41
N ARG A 1013 -34.97 -11.17 2.26
CA ARG A 1013 -35.44 -9.82 1.88
C ARG A 1013 -34.30 -8.84 1.99
N ARG A 1014 -34.19 -7.93 1.01
CA ARG A 1014 -33.20 -6.86 0.99
C ARG A 1014 -33.15 -6.07 2.30
N ARG A 1015 -34.32 -5.72 2.85
CA ARG A 1015 -34.43 -4.99 4.12
C ARG A 1015 -33.85 -5.75 5.31
N ASP A 1016 -33.84 -7.09 5.29
CA ASP A 1016 -33.33 -7.91 6.38
C ASP A 1016 -31.79 -7.94 6.33
N VAL A 1017 -31.22 -7.96 5.11
CA VAL A 1017 -29.78 -7.75 4.86
C VAL A 1017 -29.33 -6.35 5.28
N GLU A 1018 -30.04 -5.31 4.87
CA GLU A 1018 -29.71 -3.91 5.22
C GLU A 1018 -29.82 -3.65 6.73
N ARG A 1019 -30.76 -4.32 7.43
CA ARG A 1019 -30.85 -4.26 8.89
C ARG A 1019 -29.70 -4.99 9.58
N ALA A 1020 -29.31 -6.15 9.06
CA ALA A 1020 -28.18 -6.91 9.61
C ALA A 1020 -26.84 -6.18 9.39
N ASP A 1021 -26.70 -5.40 8.32
CA ASP A 1021 -25.50 -4.62 7.99
C ASP A 1021 -25.47 -3.23 8.66
N THR A 1022 -26.01 -3.12 9.88
CA THR A 1022 -26.09 -1.85 10.65
C THR A 1022 -24.72 -1.18 10.80
N VAL A 1023 -23.67 -1.96 11.05
CA VAL A 1023 -22.28 -1.53 10.90
C VAL A 1023 -21.79 -2.02 9.54
N PRO A 1024 -21.45 -1.12 8.60
CA PRO A 1024 -21.10 -1.51 7.24
C PRO A 1024 -20.01 -2.57 7.18
N GLY A 1025 -20.25 -3.63 6.40
CA GLY A 1025 -19.32 -4.75 6.22
C GLY A 1025 -19.56 -5.92 7.17
N THR A 1026 -20.50 -5.81 8.12
CA THR A 1026 -20.89 -6.91 9.02
C THR A 1026 -21.40 -8.11 8.24
N VAL A 1027 -22.32 -7.89 7.28
CA VAL A 1027 -22.85 -8.97 6.46
C VAL A 1027 -21.77 -9.54 5.55
N ASN A 1028 -20.91 -8.69 4.98
CA ASN A 1028 -19.80 -9.14 4.14
C ASN A 1028 -18.88 -10.10 4.91
N ALA A 1029 -18.55 -9.78 6.16
CA ALA A 1029 -17.74 -10.65 7.01
C ALA A 1029 -18.46 -11.98 7.32
N VAL A 1030 -19.73 -11.94 7.72
CA VAL A 1030 -20.50 -13.15 8.06
C VAL A 1030 -20.68 -14.08 6.85
N TYR A 1031 -20.85 -13.53 5.66
CA TYR A 1031 -21.12 -14.30 4.44
C TYR A 1031 -19.88 -14.52 3.56
N GLY A 1032 -18.71 -14.00 3.93
CA GLY A 1032 -17.49 -14.09 3.11
C GLY A 1032 -17.65 -13.40 1.74
N LEU A 1033 -18.23 -12.20 1.72
CA LEU A 1033 -18.37 -11.37 0.51
C LEU A 1033 -17.20 -10.37 0.39
N PRO A 1034 -16.95 -9.79 -0.79
CA PRO A 1034 -15.89 -8.79 -0.97
C PRO A 1034 -16.10 -7.56 -0.05
N ALA A 1035 -15.06 -7.14 0.66
CA ALA A 1035 -15.13 -6.14 1.73
C ALA A 1035 -15.54 -4.73 1.26
N ASP A 1036 -15.35 -4.40 -0.02
CA ASP A 1036 -15.59 -3.09 -0.64
C ASP A 1036 -16.96 -2.98 -1.34
N THR A 1037 -17.82 -3.98 -1.19
CA THR A 1037 -19.12 -4.04 -1.86
C THR A 1037 -20.28 -3.89 -0.88
N ARG A 1038 -21.45 -3.44 -1.37
CA ARG A 1038 -22.67 -3.38 -0.56
C ARG A 1038 -23.30 -4.76 -0.48
N ALA A 1039 -23.49 -5.30 0.72
CA ALA A 1039 -24.15 -6.60 0.90
C ALA A 1039 -25.51 -6.72 0.19
N ALA A 1040 -26.27 -5.63 0.13
CA ALA A 1040 -27.56 -5.57 -0.57
C ALA A 1040 -27.47 -5.75 -2.10
N GLU A 1041 -26.29 -5.70 -2.70
CA GLU A 1041 -26.04 -6.01 -4.11
C GLU A 1041 -25.73 -7.51 -4.33
N TRP A 1042 -25.53 -8.27 -3.24
CA TRP A 1042 -25.15 -9.69 -3.25
C TRP A 1042 -26.27 -10.62 -2.76
N LEU A 1043 -27.53 -10.20 -2.89
CA LEU A 1043 -28.69 -10.94 -2.34
C LEU A 1043 -28.77 -12.40 -2.81
N ALA A 1044 -28.46 -12.67 -4.08
CA ALA A 1044 -28.46 -14.03 -4.62
C ALA A 1044 -27.42 -14.93 -3.92
N HIS A 1045 -26.21 -14.41 -3.69
CA HIS A 1045 -25.15 -15.14 -3.00
C HIS A 1045 -25.52 -15.40 -1.54
N ILE A 1046 -26.05 -14.39 -0.85
CA ILE A 1046 -26.50 -14.52 0.54
C ILE A 1046 -27.58 -15.60 0.65
N ALA A 1047 -28.58 -15.59 -0.24
CA ALA A 1047 -29.67 -16.55 -0.21
C ALA A 1047 -29.22 -17.99 -0.48
N VAL A 1048 -28.31 -18.20 -1.45
CA VAL A 1048 -27.73 -19.53 -1.72
C VAL A 1048 -26.89 -20.01 -0.53
N LYS A 1049 -26.02 -19.14 0.00
CA LYS A 1049 -25.20 -19.44 1.19
C LYS A 1049 -26.07 -19.81 2.39
N ASP A 1050 -27.16 -19.07 2.63
CA ASP A 1050 -28.14 -19.39 3.68
C ASP A 1050 -28.81 -20.74 3.48
N HIS A 1051 -29.24 -21.04 2.25
CA HIS A 1051 -29.90 -22.31 1.93
C HIS A 1051 -28.97 -23.50 2.17
N VAL A 1052 -27.71 -23.41 1.71
CA VAL A 1052 -26.70 -24.44 1.92
C VAL A 1052 -26.35 -24.54 3.40
N ALA A 1053 -26.03 -23.42 4.06
CA ALA A 1053 -25.75 -23.36 5.50
C ALA A 1053 -26.82 -24.06 6.33
N ARG A 1054 -28.10 -23.80 6.02
CA ARG A 1054 -29.25 -24.44 6.68
C ARG A 1054 -29.34 -25.95 6.41
N THR A 1055 -28.96 -26.40 5.22
CA THR A 1055 -29.13 -27.80 4.79
C THR A 1055 -28.02 -28.70 5.31
N VAL A 1056 -26.79 -28.20 5.38
CA VAL A 1056 -25.62 -29.00 5.77
C VAL A 1056 -25.02 -28.60 7.13
N ASP A 1057 -25.68 -27.71 7.87
CA ASP A 1057 -25.30 -27.25 9.21
C ASP A 1057 -23.87 -26.66 9.27
N VAL A 1058 -23.58 -25.74 8.35
CA VAL A 1058 -22.30 -25.01 8.28
C VAL A 1058 -22.52 -23.50 8.37
N HIS A 1059 -21.47 -22.75 8.69
CA HIS A 1059 -21.53 -21.30 8.73
C HIS A 1059 -21.51 -20.72 7.31
N PRO A 1060 -22.31 -19.68 6.97
CA PRO A 1060 -22.41 -19.19 5.59
C PRO A 1060 -21.10 -18.67 4.98
N SER A 1061 -20.14 -18.22 5.80
CA SER A 1061 -18.81 -17.83 5.31
C SER A 1061 -18.00 -18.99 4.71
N THR A 1062 -18.30 -20.25 5.07
CA THR A 1062 -17.58 -21.43 4.55
C THR A 1062 -18.19 -21.97 3.26
N VAL A 1063 -19.31 -21.42 2.80
CA VAL A 1063 -19.99 -21.83 1.56
C VAL A 1063 -19.45 -21.00 0.41
N GLU A 1064 -18.79 -21.62 -0.56
CA GLU A 1064 -18.33 -20.95 -1.78
C GLU A 1064 -19.38 -21.08 -2.90
N VAL A 1065 -19.65 -19.98 -3.62
CA VAL A 1065 -20.58 -19.95 -4.75
C VAL A 1065 -19.75 -19.66 -6.00
N THR A 1066 -19.59 -20.66 -6.87
CA THR A 1066 -18.72 -20.59 -8.07
C THR A 1066 -19.46 -20.10 -9.32
N THR A 1067 -20.75 -20.44 -9.47
CA THR A 1067 -21.65 -19.91 -10.51
C THR A 1067 -23.08 -19.74 -9.98
N LEU A 1068 -23.89 -18.90 -10.64
CA LEU A 1068 -25.31 -18.64 -10.33
C LEU A 1068 -26.21 -19.06 -11.50
N ASP A 1069 -25.86 -20.14 -12.19
CA ASP A 1069 -26.64 -20.62 -13.34
C ASP A 1069 -28.02 -21.12 -12.85
N ASP A 1070 -29.09 -20.80 -13.60
CA ASP A 1070 -30.49 -21.23 -13.36
C ASP A 1070 -31.23 -20.67 -12.13
N VAL A 1071 -30.77 -19.58 -11.48
CA VAL A 1071 -31.51 -18.93 -10.37
C VAL A 1071 -32.49 -17.87 -10.90
N SER A 1072 -33.81 -18.11 -10.79
CA SER A 1072 -34.83 -17.10 -11.13
C SER A 1072 -35.00 -16.08 -10.00
N TRP A 1073 -34.92 -14.78 -10.31
CA TRP A 1073 -34.98 -13.69 -9.33
C TRP A 1073 -36.16 -12.73 -9.62
N ASP A 1074 -36.88 -12.34 -8.57
CA ASP A 1074 -37.94 -11.31 -8.59
C ASP A 1074 -37.49 -10.14 -7.72
N GLU A 1075 -37.40 -8.94 -8.33
CA GLU A 1075 -36.89 -7.70 -7.70
C GLU A 1075 -37.72 -7.29 -6.46
N ASP A 1076 -39.00 -7.67 -6.41
CA ASP A 1076 -39.92 -7.28 -5.34
C ASP A 1076 -40.04 -8.34 -4.22
N SER A 1077 -39.65 -9.59 -4.49
CA SER A 1077 -39.62 -10.67 -3.49
C SER A 1077 -38.54 -11.70 -3.84
N ALA A 1078 -37.34 -11.58 -3.26
CA ALA A 1078 -36.20 -12.45 -3.53
C ALA A 1078 -36.42 -13.88 -2.97
N THR A 1079 -37.30 -14.61 -3.65
CA THR A 1079 -37.61 -16.02 -3.42
C THR A 1079 -36.66 -16.83 -4.29
N VAL A 1080 -35.67 -17.48 -3.67
CA VAL A 1080 -34.82 -18.43 -4.41
C VAL A 1080 -35.60 -19.74 -4.54
N ARG A 1081 -35.99 -20.10 -5.77
CA ARG A 1081 -36.47 -21.45 -6.09
C ARG A 1081 -35.30 -22.23 -6.67
N THR A 1082 -34.64 -23.02 -5.83
CA THR A 1082 -33.74 -24.07 -6.31
C THR A 1082 -34.59 -25.24 -6.82
N PRO A 1083 -34.21 -25.91 -7.93
CA PRO A 1083 -34.82 -27.18 -8.35
C PRO A 1083 -34.80 -28.25 -7.26
#